data_AF-A0A8T2DQ32-F1
#
_entry.id   AF-A0A8T2DQ32-F1
#
_cell.length_a   1.000
_cell.length_b   1.000
_cell.length_c   1.000
_cell.angle_alpha   90.00
_cell.angle_beta   90.00
_cell.angle_gamma   90.00
#
_symmetry.space_group_name_H-M   'P 1'
#
loop_
_entity.id
_entity.type
_entity.pdbx_description
1 polymer ?
#
loop_
_entity_poly.entity_id
_entity_poly.type
_entity_poly.pdbx_seq_one_letter_code
_entity_poly.pdbx_strand_id
1 'polypeptide(L)'
;MGVLLPIFFGVLLLFTVTPPSMSQLPPTIMVPAPAPAPISPSDLCNGIFLSYDFILGRKIPPNDTADQPYRFESVLTVLNNGREELKEWRVFVGFQHNEILISATDALIVNGTELPALVGNGTIFGGYPVSDLKTAIQTAGDLKQMTAEIELVGTQFMVAPPAVPLPSNISLVNEGWLCPVPTLQSKRELTTCCIRDASIIVNTTITTKFLPRQPGDLTIMYDVIRAYDQNYLTEVTMENHNPLGRLDHWELSFDWMRDEFIQKMQGAYPTVVDATKCIFGPQSLIYTGLDFADVLTCERRPIIIDLPPTKKDDSTLGNIPSCCRNGTILPRIMDPSKSVSVFTMQVAKMPPDFNRSALFPPQNWRIKGTLNPDYSCGPPVRVTPTFYPDPSGMPTNKSSFASWQIVCNITQAKTEIPKCCVSFSAFFNDSIIPCNTCACGCVSETRRTCSAETPSLLIPPDALLLPFENRTALTLAWNALKHKTLPNPMPCGDNCGVSINWHMASDYRGGWTVRITIFNWGEIDFPNWFLAVQMKKPALLGFEKAYSFNASLLSVDGGVNNTIFMEGLPGLDYLVAEADEKDPKKKNIRIPGKQQSVIQFSKKLTPGINVAERDGFPAKVIFNGEECLLPDLLPMASGGRRNGAITVLSFITFYVAAFMVLL
;
A
#
# COMPACT_ATOMS: atom_id res chain seq x y z
N MET A 1 -60.48 0.61 73.15
CA MET A 1 -59.54 1.41 72.31
C MET A 1 -58.53 2.07 73.24
N GLY A 2 -57.24 1.78 73.29
CA GLY A 2 -56.43 0.74 72.66
C GLY A 2 -55.22 0.46 73.58
N VAL A 3 -54.93 -0.83 73.74
CA VAL A 3 -53.67 -1.57 74.04
C VAL A 3 -52.52 -0.76 74.70
N LEU A 4 -52.12 -0.87 75.98
CA LEU A 4 -51.69 -1.97 76.89
C LEU A 4 -50.33 -2.65 76.60
N LEU A 5 -49.36 -2.33 77.48
CA LEU A 5 -48.35 -3.17 78.18
C LEU A 5 -46.92 -3.42 77.57
N PRO A 6 -45.87 -3.70 78.40
CA PRO A 6 -44.60 -2.94 78.53
C PRO A 6 -43.35 -3.87 78.73
N ILE A 7 -42.34 -3.44 79.55
CA ILE A 7 -41.38 -4.26 80.38
C ILE A 7 -40.13 -4.79 79.61
N PHE A 8 -38.85 -4.75 80.04
CA PHE A 8 -38.07 -4.31 81.23
C PHE A 8 -36.54 -4.47 80.94
N PHE A 9 -35.67 -4.01 81.88
CA PHE A 9 -34.26 -4.41 82.16
C PHE A 9 -33.17 -4.02 81.12
N GLY A 10 -31.95 -3.60 81.48
CA GLY A 10 -31.24 -3.61 82.75
C GLY A 10 -29.89 -2.87 82.67
N VAL A 11 -29.29 -2.70 83.85
CA VAL A 11 -28.14 -1.87 84.28
C VAL A 11 -26.77 -2.54 84.02
N LEU A 12 -25.70 -1.77 83.75
CA LEU A 12 -24.31 -1.95 84.27
C LEU A 12 -23.39 -0.80 83.74
N LEU A 13 -23.05 0.26 84.52
CA LEU A 13 -21.86 0.44 85.38
C LEU A 13 -20.50 0.04 84.76
N LEU A 14 -19.54 0.99 84.65
CA LEU A 14 -18.24 0.95 85.37
C LEU A 14 -17.23 2.04 84.93
N PHE A 15 -16.92 2.91 85.91
CA PHE A 15 -15.64 3.48 86.35
C PHE A 15 -14.50 3.84 85.38
N THR A 16 -14.11 5.11 85.46
CA THR A 16 -12.85 5.70 85.00
C THR A 16 -11.70 5.38 85.98
N VAL A 17 -10.60 4.81 85.47
CA VAL A 17 -9.31 4.73 86.18
C VAL A 17 -8.20 5.02 85.17
N THR A 18 -7.46 6.10 85.42
CA THR A 18 -6.16 6.37 84.79
C THR A 18 -5.06 5.62 85.55
N PRO A 19 -4.09 5.03 84.85
CA PRO A 19 -2.79 4.72 85.44
C PRO A 19 -1.61 5.45 84.75
N PRO A 20 -0.45 5.51 85.42
CA PRO A 20 0.60 6.51 85.19
C PRO A 20 1.73 6.05 84.26
N SER A 21 2.59 7.00 83.91
CA SER A 21 3.76 6.84 83.04
C SER A 21 5.00 6.27 83.77
N MET A 22 5.92 5.77 82.93
CA MET A 22 7.32 5.39 83.16
C MET A 22 7.60 3.94 83.60
N SER A 23 8.11 3.16 82.64
CA SER A 23 9.28 2.31 82.86
C SER A 23 10.04 2.10 81.54
N GLN A 24 11.37 2.07 81.66
CA GLN A 24 12.38 2.18 80.61
C GLN A 24 12.53 0.87 79.82
N LEU A 25 12.70 0.97 78.50
CA LEU A 25 13.24 -0.10 77.64
C LEU A 25 14.74 0.16 77.37
N PRO A 26 15.57 -0.90 77.22
CA PRO A 26 17.03 -0.79 77.07
C PRO A 26 17.43 -0.17 75.71
N PRO A 27 18.65 0.36 75.58
CA PRO A 27 19.07 1.10 74.39
C PRO A 27 19.15 0.18 73.17
N THR A 28 18.30 0.46 72.19
CA THR A 28 18.39 -0.09 70.84
C THR A 28 19.68 0.38 70.19
N ILE A 29 20.54 -0.56 69.80
CA ILE A 29 21.69 -0.30 68.93
C ILE A 29 21.11 0.24 67.62
N MET A 30 21.29 1.54 67.35
CA MET A 30 20.94 2.13 66.07
C MET A 30 21.91 1.60 65.02
N VAL A 31 21.47 0.59 64.28
CA VAL A 31 22.09 0.24 62.99
C VAL A 31 21.91 1.46 62.08
N PRO A 32 22.99 1.99 61.45
CA PRO A 32 22.83 3.09 60.51
C PRO A 32 21.90 2.65 59.38
N ALA A 33 20.91 3.49 59.08
CA ALA A 33 20.00 3.27 57.96
C ALA A 33 20.82 2.97 56.69
N PRO A 34 20.47 1.94 55.90
CA PRO A 34 21.16 1.69 54.64
C PRO A 34 21.06 2.95 53.78
N ALA A 35 22.18 3.35 53.18
CA ALA A 35 22.20 4.45 52.23
C ALA A 35 21.11 4.24 51.16
N PRO A 36 20.35 5.27 50.75
CA PRO A 36 19.33 5.13 49.73
C PRO A 36 19.98 4.53 48.47
N ALA A 37 19.39 3.43 47.98
CA ALA A 37 19.82 2.82 46.73
C ALA A 37 19.79 3.89 45.62
N PRO A 38 20.79 3.92 44.72
CA PRO A 38 20.75 4.82 43.57
C PRO A 38 19.45 4.58 42.80
N ILE A 39 18.71 5.66 42.54
CA ILE A 39 17.42 5.63 41.83
C ILE A 39 17.68 5.08 40.42
N SER A 40 16.89 4.09 39.99
CA SER A 40 17.09 3.47 38.68
C SER A 40 16.72 4.47 37.56
N PRO A 41 17.38 4.42 36.39
CA PRO A 41 17.01 5.26 35.24
C PRO A 41 15.56 5.09 34.80
N SER A 42 14.99 3.89 34.96
CA SER A 42 13.57 3.62 34.71
C SER A 42 12.66 4.39 35.66
N ASP A 43 13.00 4.50 36.96
CA ASP A 43 12.19 5.21 37.96
C ASP A 43 12.18 6.73 37.72
N LEU A 44 13.21 7.26 37.06
CA LEU A 44 13.32 8.68 36.69
C LEU A 44 12.51 9.03 35.43
N CYS A 45 12.08 8.03 34.66
CA CYS A 45 11.38 8.24 33.41
C CYS A 45 9.87 8.42 33.63
N ASN A 46 9.37 9.64 33.42
CA ASN A 46 7.93 9.98 33.48
C ASN A 46 7.23 9.80 32.12
N GLY A 47 7.52 8.70 31.42
CA GLY A 47 7.06 8.45 30.05
C GLY A 47 7.19 6.97 29.67
N ILE A 48 7.55 6.68 28.43
CA ILE A 48 7.87 5.31 27.99
C ILE A 48 9.37 5.11 28.12
N PHE A 49 9.77 4.20 29.00
CA PHE A 49 11.16 3.81 29.17
C PHE A 49 11.48 2.65 28.22
N LEU A 50 12.54 2.81 27.43
CA LEU A 50 13.07 1.79 26.55
C LEU A 50 14.47 1.41 27.00
N SER A 51 14.74 0.11 27.13
CA SER A 51 16.09 -0.41 27.37
C SER A 51 16.41 -1.58 26.46
N TYR A 52 17.65 -1.65 26.00
CA TYR A 52 18.20 -2.78 25.27
C TYR A 52 19.43 -3.28 26.03
N ASP A 53 19.36 -4.51 26.54
CA ASP A 53 20.43 -5.15 27.29
C ASP A 53 21.00 -6.34 26.52
N PHE A 54 22.33 -6.34 26.34
CA PHE A 54 23.05 -7.44 25.71
C PHE A 54 23.48 -8.49 26.74
N ILE A 55 22.93 -9.70 26.61
CA ILE A 55 23.15 -10.79 27.55
C ILE A 55 24.42 -11.56 27.20
N LEU A 56 24.47 -12.09 25.97
CA LEU A 56 25.48 -13.06 25.58
C LEU A 56 25.85 -12.95 24.10
N GLY A 57 27.16 -13.07 23.83
CA GLY A 57 27.71 -13.29 22.49
C GLY A 57 28.59 -14.52 22.47
N ARG A 58 28.33 -15.47 21.56
CA ARG A 58 29.19 -16.66 21.39
C ARG A 58 29.47 -16.95 19.93
N LYS A 59 30.70 -17.39 19.67
CA LYS A 59 31.12 -17.84 18.33
C LYS A 59 30.32 -19.07 17.91
N ILE A 60 29.83 -19.10 16.68
CA ILE A 60 29.15 -20.27 16.10
C ILE A 60 29.86 -20.69 14.80
N PRO A 61 29.78 -21.97 14.38
CA PRO A 61 30.31 -22.40 13.09
C PRO A 61 29.57 -21.74 11.91
N PRO A 62 30.20 -21.60 10.72
CA PRO A 62 31.57 -21.98 10.39
C PRO A 62 32.61 -21.04 11.02
N ASN A 63 33.87 -21.50 11.04
CA ASN A 63 35.00 -20.69 11.45
C ASN A 63 35.52 -19.91 10.24
N ASP A 64 35.14 -18.64 10.11
CA ASP A 64 35.47 -17.77 8.97
C ASP A 64 36.40 -16.64 9.44
N THR A 65 37.40 -16.30 8.63
CA THR A 65 38.34 -15.22 8.92
C THR A 65 37.82 -13.84 8.54
N ALA A 66 36.92 -13.74 7.57
CA ALA A 66 36.37 -12.48 7.07
C ALA A 66 35.00 -12.19 7.70
N ASP A 67 34.08 -13.15 7.65
CA ASP A 67 32.68 -12.96 8.07
C ASP A 67 32.29 -13.95 9.17
N GLN A 68 33.03 -13.96 10.28
CA GLN A 68 32.75 -14.87 11.39
C GLN A 68 31.36 -14.62 12.00
N PRO A 69 30.46 -15.63 12.01
CA PRO A 69 29.18 -15.50 12.69
C PRO A 69 29.31 -15.67 14.22
N TYR A 70 28.60 -14.82 14.94
CA TYR A 70 28.42 -14.91 16.39
C TYR A 70 26.92 -14.91 16.70
N ARG A 71 26.48 -15.84 17.55
CA ARG A 71 25.14 -15.78 18.13
C ARG A 71 25.09 -14.65 19.15
N PHE A 72 24.05 -13.84 19.10
CA PHE A 72 23.71 -12.89 20.16
C PHE A 72 22.38 -13.22 20.83
N GLU A 73 22.31 -12.90 22.12
CA GLU A 73 21.09 -12.89 22.92
C GLU A 73 20.99 -11.55 23.63
N SER A 74 19.84 -10.90 23.49
CA SER A 74 19.58 -9.57 24.06
C SER A 74 18.13 -9.44 24.49
N VAL A 75 17.86 -8.58 25.46
CA VAL A 75 16.51 -8.28 25.95
C VAL A 75 16.18 -6.83 25.62
N LEU A 76 15.08 -6.61 24.90
CA LEU A 76 14.49 -5.30 24.69
C LEU A 76 13.31 -5.15 25.66
N THR A 77 13.31 -4.09 26.46
CA THR A 77 12.25 -3.79 27.44
C THR A 77 11.54 -2.51 27.05
N VAL A 78 10.21 -2.56 27.06
CA VAL A 78 9.33 -1.40 26.88
C VAL A 78 8.49 -1.26 28.14
N LEU A 79 8.68 -0.20 28.91
CA LEU A 79 7.99 0.04 30.17
C LEU A 79 7.18 1.34 30.10
N ASN A 80 5.88 1.27 30.42
CA ASN A 80 5.00 2.42 30.47
C ASN A 80 4.91 3.02 31.89
N ASN A 81 5.73 4.04 32.16
CA ASN A 81 5.65 4.89 33.35
C ASN A 81 4.85 6.18 33.11
N GLY A 82 4.22 6.29 31.93
CA GLY A 82 3.42 7.44 31.53
C GLY A 82 2.04 7.49 32.19
N ARG A 83 1.32 8.58 31.91
CA ARG A 83 -0.07 8.78 32.35
C ARG A 83 -1.11 8.25 31.37
N GLU A 84 -0.68 7.87 30.16
CA GLU A 84 -1.53 7.38 29.08
C GLU A 84 -1.15 5.93 28.75
N GLU A 85 -2.13 5.11 28.39
CA GLU A 85 -1.88 3.76 27.88
C GLU A 85 -1.08 3.84 26.58
N LEU A 86 0.00 3.06 26.48
CA LEU A 86 0.74 2.92 25.23
C LEU A 86 0.10 1.81 24.41
N LYS A 87 -0.75 2.19 23.47
CA LYS A 87 -1.42 1.26 22.56
C LYS A 87 -0.53 0.90 21.37
N GLU A 88 -0.55 -0.37 21.00
CA GLU A 88 0.25 -0.94 19.91
C GLU A 88 1.67 -0.41 19.88
N TRP A 89 2.42 -0.65 20.96
CA TRP A 89 3.79 -0.17 21.05
C TRP A 89 4.61 -0.65 19.84
N ARG A 90 5.38 0.26 19.26
CA ARG A 90 6.27 0.02 18.12
C ARG A 90 7.63 0.59 18.44
N VAL A 91 8.65 -0.25 18.50
CA VAL A 91 10.02 0.16 18.84
C VAL A 91 10.94 -0.15 17.68
N PHE A 92 11.65 0.86 17.22
CA PHE A 92 12.73 0.73 16.27
C PHE A 92 14.02 0.35 17.01
N VAL A 93 14.72 -0.66 16.51
CA VAL A 93 16.05 -1.07 16.95
C VAL A 93 16.99 -0.99 15.75
N GLY A 94 17.99 -0.11 15.84
CA GLY A 94 18.97 0.16 14.79
C GLY A 94 20.15 -0.81 14.81
N PHE A 95 19.92 -2.09 14.49
CA PHE A 95 20.98 -3.07 14.19
C PHE A 95 21.97 -2.52 13.14
N GLN A 96 23.26 -2.87 13.23
CA GLN A 96 24.33 -2.21 12.45
C GLN A 96 25.50 -3.11 12.02
N HIS A 97 25.42 -4.41 12.27
CA HIS A 97 26.47 -5.41 12.03
C HIS A 97 25.97 -6.58 11.16
N ASN A 98 25.12 -6.28 10.16
CA ASN A 98 24.51 -7.26 9.26
C ASN A 98 23.79 -8.41 9.99
N GLU A 99 23.12 -8.07 11.09
CA GLU A 99 22.48 -9.04 11.96
C GLU A 99 21.35 -9.78 11.25
N ILE A 100 21.22 -11.07 11.56
CA ILE A 100 20.12 -11.95 11.17
C ILE A 100 19.36 -12.30 12.44
N LEU A 101 18.11 -11.85 12.53
CA LEU A 101 17.24 -12.18 13.66
C LEU A 101 16.59 -13.54 13.41
N ILE A 102 16.63 -14.42 14.41
CA ILE A 102 16.08 -15.78 14.34
C ILE A 102 14.77 -15.89 15.13
N SER A 103 14.69 -15.25 16.29
CA SER A 103 13.47 -15.23 17.11
C SER A 103 13.35 -13.93 17.90
N ALA A 104 12.11 -13.54 18.16
CA ALA A 104 11.71 -12.48 19.08
C ALA A 104 10.51 -12.99 19.90
N THR A 105 10.59 -13.01 21.23
CA THR A 105 9.46 -13.41 22.07
C THR A 105 8.47 -12.28 22.20
N ASP A 106 7.17 -12.61 22.15
CA ASP A 106 6.07 -11.66 22.33
C ASP A 106 6.11 -10.39 21.44
N ALA A 107 6.79 -10.48 20.30
CA ALA A 107 6.94 -9.39 19.34
C ALA A 107 7.06 -9.88 17.89
N LEU A 108 6.64 -9.05 16.95
CA LEU A 108 6.73 -9.30 15.50
C LEU A 108 7.45 -8.16 14.78
N ILE A 109 8.03 -8.47 13.62
CA ILE A 109 8.55 -7.43 12.72
C ILE A 109 7.37 -6.77 12.00
N VAL A 110 7.20 -5.47 12.20
CA VAL A 110 6.04 -4.69 11.72
C VAL A 110 5.85 -4.72 10.20
N ASN A 111 6.94 -4.87 9.43
CA ASN A 111 6.90 -4.93 7.97
C ASN A 111 6.52 -6.32 7.42
N GLY A 112 6.24 -7.28 8.31
CA GLY A 112 5.83 -8.64 7.95
C GLY A 112 6.91 -9.50 7.33
N THR A 113 8.16 -9.22 7.66
CA THR A 113 9.31 -10.06 7.32
C THR A 113 9.29 -11.32 8.17
N GLU A 114 9.34 -12.49 7.54
CA GLU A 114 9.41 -13.77 8.27
C GLU A 114 10.79 -13.96 8.88
N LEU A 115 10.83 -14.48 10.11
CA LEU A 115 12.07 -14.93 10.74
C LEU A 115 12.44 -16.33 10.21
N PRO A 116 13.72 -16.59 9.91
CA PRO A 116 14.87 -15.72 10.12
C PRO A 116 15.00 -14.57 9.10
N ALA A 117 15.24 -13.35 9.58
CA ALA A 117 15.26 -12.13 8.76
C ALA A 117 16.58 -11.37 8.86
N LEU A 118 17.04 -10.79 7.75
CA LEU A 118 18.15 -9.83 7.72
C LEU A 118 17.66 -8.47 8.28
N VAL A 119 18.24 -8.02 9.38
CA VAL A 119 17.79 -6.84 10.13
C VAL A 119 18.85 -5.73 10.22
N GLY A 120 20.00 -5.88 9.55
CA GLY A 120 21.17 -4.99 9.69
C GLY A 120 21.01 -3.50 9.33
N ASN A 121 19.87 -3.08 8.77
CA ASN A 121 19.54 -1.64 8.56
C ASN A 121 18.60 -1.09 9.65
N GLY A 122 18.42 -1.85 10.73
CA GLY A 122 17.42 -1.61 11.75
C GLY A 122 16.07 -2.24 11.42
N THR A 123 15.25 -2.45 12.44
CA THR A 123 13.95 -3.12 12.34
C THR A 123 12.99 -2.58 13.38
N ILE A 124 11.70 -2.55 13.03
CA ILE A 124 10.62 -2.12 13.93
C ILE A 124 9.93 -3.36 14.48
N PHE A 125 9.92 -3.48 15.79
CA PHE A 125 9.18 -4.48 16.54
C PHE A 125 7.84 -3.90 17.00
N GLY A 126 6.79 -4.72 16.96
CA GLY A 126 5.51 -4.44 17.59
C GLY A 126 5.08 -5.60 18.49
N GLY A 127 4.34 -5.30 19.55
CA GLY A 127 3.90 -6.31 20.51
C GLY A 127 2.89 -7.31 19.95
N TYR A 128 3.08 -8.59 20.24
CA TYR A 128 2.16 -9.66 19.88
C TYR A 128 2.31 -10.84 20.84
N PRO A 129 1.24 -11.37 21.48
CA PRO A 129 -0.16 -11.06 21.27
C PRO A 129 -0.65 -9.83 22.05
N VAL A 130 0.14 -9.34 23.01
CA VAL A 130 -0.18 -8.17 23.82
C VAL A 130 0.54 -6.96 23.24
N SER A 131 -0.22 -6.09 22.59
CA SER A 131 0.29 -4.89 21.92
C SER A 131 0.19 -3.63 22.77
N ASP A 132 -0.59 -3.65 23.85
CA ASP A 132 -0.94 -2.48 24.64
C ASP A 132 -0.35 -2.58 26.05
N LEU A 133 0.31 -1.51 26.50
CA LEU A 133 0.87 -1.41 27.85
C LEU A 133 0.07 -0.41 28.68
N LYS A 134 -0.47 -0.89 29.81
CA LYS A 134 -1.25 -0.08 30.74
C LYS A 134 -0.34 0.83 31.56
N THR A 135 -0.95 1.83 32.20
CA THR A 135 -0.23 2.77 33.07
C THR A 135 -0.07 2.21 34.49
N ALA A 136 0.92 2.71 35.22
CA ALA A 136 1.07 2.46 36.66
C ALA A 136 -0.18 2.84 37.46
N ILE A 137 -0.88 3.90 37.03
CA ILE A 137 -2.08 4.43 37.69
C ILE A 137 -3.24 3.41 37.62
N GLN A 138 -3.47 2.81 36.45
CA GLN A 138 -4.57 1.86 36.26
C GLN A 138 -4.30 0.49 36.87
N THR A 139 -3.02 0.13 37.01
CA THR A 139 -2.59 -1.21 37.40
C THR A 139 -2.08 -1.29 38.84
N ALA A 140 -2.05 -0.16 39.56
CA ALA A 140 -1.41 -0.04 40.87
C ALA A 140 0.07 -0.48 40.86
N GLY A 141 0.77 -0.30 39.73
CA GLY A 141 2.18 -0.66 39.56
C GLY A 141 2.45 -2.12 39.18
N ASP A 142 1.46 -2.86 38.64
CA ASP A 142 1.68 -4.23 38.15
C ASP A 142 2.52 -4.24 36.86
N LEU A 143 3.83 -4.50 37.02
CA LEU A 143 4.80 -4.55 35.93
C LEU A 143 4.42 -5.50 34.80
N LYS A 144 3.68 -6.59 35.07
CA LYS A 144 3.27 -7.53 34.00
C LYS A 144 2.30 -6.92 32.99
N GLN A 145 1.60 -5.86 33.38
CA GLN A 145 0.65 -5.15 32.51
C GLN A 145 1.23 -3.84 31.96
N MET A 146 2.37 -3.40 32.49
CA MET A 146 3.05 -2.15 32.14
C MET A 146 4.29 -2.36 31.28
N THR A 147 4.85 -3.58 31.29
CA THR A 147 6.11 -3.92 30.64
C THR A 147 5.92 -4.97 29.57
N ALA A 148 6.57 -4.78 28.42
CA ALA A 148 6.86 -5.84 27.45
C ALA A 148 8.36 -6.14 27.47
N GLU A 149 8.71 -7.41 27.65
CA GLU A 149 10.09 -7.91 27.56
C GLU A 149 10.22 -8.83 26.35
N ILE A 150 11.12 -8.48 25.45
CA ILE A 150 11.33 -9.14 24.17
C ILE A 150 12.71 -9.76 24.19
N GLU A 151 12.76 -11.08 24.24
CA GLU A 151 14.00 -11.85 24.10
C GLU A 151 14.33 -12.00 22.62
N LEU A 152 15.42 -11.36 22.21
CA LEU A 152 15.91 -11.36 20.85
C LEU A 152 17.08 -12.33 20.74
N VAL A 153 16.97 -13.22 19.75
CA VAL A 153 18.01 -14.19 19.44
C VAL A 153 18.37 -14.06 17.98
N GLY A 154 19.65 -13.90 17.69
CA GLY A 154 20.11 -13.73 16.32
C GLY A 154 21.56 -14.14 16.10
N THR A 155 22.00 -13.91 14.87
CA THR A 155 23.40 -14.01 14.44
C THR A 155 23.87 -12.63 14.02
N GLN A 156 25.10 -12.28 14.34
CA GLN A 156 25.76 -11.05 13.90
C GLN A 156 27.13 -11.37 13.31
N PHE A 157 27.69 -10.42 12.59
CA PHE A 157 28.99 -10.54 11.95
C PHE A 157 29.94 -9.44 12.47
N MET A 158 31.24 -9.65 12.29
CA MET A 158 32.30 -8.65 12.55
C MET A 158 32.52 -8.20 14.01
N VAL A 159 31.65 -8.56 14.96
CA VAL A 159 31.82 -8.20 16.39
C VAL A 159 32.12 -9.44 17.23
N ALA A 160 33.40 -9.62 17.55
CA ALA A 160 33.90 -10.71 18.38
C ALA A 160 33.84 -10.37 19.88
N PRO A 161 33.40 -11.29 20.76
CA PRO A 161 33.56 -11.14 22.21
C PRO A 161 35.03 -10.86 22.58
N PRO A 162 35.32 -9.90 23.48
CA PRO A 162 34.42 -9.29 24.46
C PRO A 162 33.67 -8.03 23.99
N ALA A 163 33.80 -7.62 22.72
CA ALA A 163 33.08 -6.46 22.20
C ALA A 163 31.56 -6.71 22.17
N VAL A 164 30.80 -5.66 22.49
CA VAL A 164 29.35 -5.75 22.64
C VAL A 164 28.66 -5.05 21.44
N PRO A 165 27.85 -5.78 20.67
CA PRO A 165 27.15 -5.32 19.47
C PRO A 165 25.88 -4.55 19.85
N LEU A 166 26.03 -3.37 20.46
CA LEU A 166 24.86 -2.55 20.78
C LEU A 166 24.22 -1.97 19.51
N PRO A 167 22.89 -1.77 19.48
CA PRO A 167 22.23 -1.08 18.38
C PRO A 167 22.67 0.39 18.33
N SER A 168 22.67 0.96 17.14
CA SER A 168 22.97 2.38 16.92
C SER A 168 21.92 3.31 17.55
N ASN A 169 20.66 2.88 17.58
CA ASN A 169 19.53 3.64 18.12
C ASN A 169 18.43 2.69 18.63
N ILE A 170 17.70 3.14 19.65
CA ILE A 170 16.43 2.58 20.08
C ILE A 170 15.43 3.72 20.24
N SER A 171 14.28 3.63 19.59
CA SER A 171 13.28 4.71 19.64
C SER A 171 11.87 4.20 19.46
N LEU A 172 10.92 4.81 20.18
CA LEU A 172 9.49 4.57 20.01
C LEU A 172 9.01 5.24 18.71
N VAL A 173 8.30 4.48 17.88
CA VAL A 173 7.79 4.92 16.57
C VAL A 173 6.34 5.42 16.67
N ASN A 174 5.66 5.17 17.79
CA ASN A 174 4.28 5.62 18.02
C ASN A 174 4.16 7.14 17.91
N GLU A 175 3.09 7.62 17.25
CA GLU A 175 2.86 9.05 17.04
C GLU A 175 2.68 9.81 18.37
N GLY A 176 3.25 11.01 18.43
CA GLY A 176 3.18 11.91 19.57
C GLY A 176 4.08 11.55 20.75
N TRP A 177 5.12 10.77 20.50
CA TRP A 177 6.20 10.53 21.47
C TRP A 177 7.53 11.04 20.91
N LEU A 178 8.26 11.77 21.74
CA LEU A 178 9.59 12.27 21.43
C LEU A 178 10.61 11.48 22.26
N CYS A 179 11.48 10.76 21.57
CA CYS A 179 12.57 10.01 22.19
C CYS A 179 13.89 10.76 21.99
N PRO A 180 14.59 11.15 23.06
CA PRO A 180 15.94 11.67 22.95
C PRO A 180 16.90 10.58 22.49
N VAL A 181 18.09 11.00 22.03
CA VAL A 181 19.16 10.08 21.63
C VAL A 181 19.48 9.13 22.80
N PRO A 182 19.52 7.81 22.58
CA PRO A 182 19.74 6.85 23.66
C PRO A 182 21.07 7.06 24.36
N THR A 183 21.05 6.80 25.67
CA THR A 183 22.22 6.93 26.56
C THR A 183 22.72 5.56 26.99
N LEU A 184 24.05 5.41 26.98
CA LEU A 184 24.73 4.18 27.39
C LEU A 184 24.83 4.16 28.92
N GLN A 185 24.06 3.29 29.59
CA GLN A 185 24.10 3.15 31.06
C GLN A 185 25.24 2.24 31.51
N SER A 186 25.51 1.19 30.75
CA SER A 186 26.60 0.25 30.98
C SER A 186 27.25 -0.14 29.66
N LYS A 187 28.37 -0.88 29.68
CA LYS A 187 28.98 -1.40 28.43
C LYS A 187 28.05 -2.33 27.63
N ARG A 188 26.91 -2.74 28.20
CA ARG A 188 25.96 -3.70 27.62
C ARG A 188 24.53 -3.19 27.53
N GLU A 189 24.26 -1.99 28.03
CA GLU A 189 22.90 -1.50 28.19
C GLU A 189 22.73 -0.11 27.59
N LEU A 190 21.77 0.01 26.67
CA LEU A 190 21.37 1.26 26.02
C LEU A 190 19.95 1.61 26.48
N THR A 191 19.73 2.85 26.92
CA THR A 191 18.41 3.28 27.46
C THR A 191 17.97 4.62 26.91
N THR A 192 16.67 4.82 26.76
CA THR A 192 16.08 6.14 26.46
C THR A 192 14.72 6.28 27.15
N CYS A 193 14.34 7.53 27.44
CA CYS A 193 13.04 7.86 28.03
C CYS A 193 12.27 8.73 27.03
N CYS A 194 11.24 8.14 26.42
CA CYS A 194 10.38 8.84 25.48
C CYS A 194 9.25 9.57 26.22
N ILE A 195 9.08 10.85 25.94
CA ILE A 195 8.06 11.70 26.57
C ILE A 195 7.00 12.10 25.55
N ARG A 196 5.77 12.38 26.02
CA ARG A 196 4.67 12.81 25.17
C ARG A 196 4.99 14.19 24.56
N ASP A 197 4.74 14.34 23.26
CA ASP A 197 4.88 15.64 22.61
C ASP A 197 3.73 16.57 23.03
N ALA A 198 4.05 17.61 23.80
CA ALA A 198 3.07 18.59 24.28
C ALA A 198 2.47 19.46 23.16
N SER A 199 3.04 19.45 21.95
CA SER A 199 2.53 20.21 20.80
C SER A 199 1.34 19.52 20.11
N ILE A 200 1.12 18.22 20.35
CA ILE A 200 0.00 17.47 19.80
C ILE A 200 -1.16 17.53 20.79
N ILE A 201 -2.13 18.41 20.50
CA ILE A 201 -3.39 18.50 21.25
C ILE A 201 -4.25 17.27 20.89
N VAL A 202 -4.12 16.19 21.67
CA VAL A 202 -5.06 15.09 21.60
C VAL A 202 -6.34 15.53 22.31
N ASN A 203 -7.43 15.71 21.57
CA ASN A 203 -8.75 15.94 22.16
C ASN A 203 -9.04 14.81 23.15
N THR A 204 -9.00 15.15 24.44
CA THR A 204 -8.94 14.21 25.58
C THR A 204 -10.29 13.53 25.86
N THR A 205 -11.20 13.52 24.90
CA THR A 205 -12.52 12.89 24.97
C THR A 205 -12.52 11.44 24.50
N ILE A 206 -11.41 10.92 23.96
CA ILE A 206 -11.34 9.54 23.49
C ILE A 206 -10.75 8.64 24.59
N THR A 207 -11.57 8.33 25.58
CA THR A 207 -11.39 7.21 26.54
C THR A 207 -11.63 5.84 25.89
N THR A 208 -11.49 5.72 24.56
CA THR A 208 -11.76 4.44 23.89
C THR A 208 -10.48 3.62 23.88
N LYS A 209 -10.57 2.31 24.11
CA LYS A 209 -9.45 1.34 24.03
C LYS A 209 -8.90 1.15 22.61
N PHE A 210 -9.35 1.94 21.64
CA PHE A 210 -9.11 1.72 20.22
C PHE A 210 -8.26 2.84 19.63
N LEU A 211 -7.52 2.54 18.57
CA LEU A 211 -6.84 3.56 17.76
C LEU A 211 -7.82 4.14 16.72
N PRO A 212 -7.62 5.41 16.30
CA PRO A 212 -8.41 5.99 15.22
C PRO A 212 -8.11 5.26 13.91
N ARG A 213 -9.12 5.19 13.03
CA ARG A 213 -8.93 4.64 11.69
C ARG A 213 -7.96 5.51 10.89
N GLN A 214 -6.99 4.89 10.24
CA GLN A 214 -5.96 5.56 9.47
C GLN A 214 -6.32 5.62 7.98
N PRO A 215 -5.96 6.70 7.27
CA PRO A 215 -6.13 6.77 5.82
C PRO A 215 -5.05 5.94 5.10
N GLY A 216 -5.37 5.44 3.90
CA GLY A 216 -4.41 4.87 2.95
C GLY A 216 -5.05 4.67 1.59
N ASP A 217 -4.24 4.31 0.58
CA ASP A 217 -4.73 4.12 -0.80
C ASP A 217 -5.78 3.00 -0.89
N LEU A 218 -5.55 1.92 -0.16
CA LEU A 218 -6.46 0.79 0.02
C LEU A 218 -6.53 0.45 1.51
N THR A 219 -7.73 0.28 2.05
CA THR A 219 -7.92 -0.20 3.42
C THR A 219 -8.62 -1.53 3.45
N ILE A 220 -8.13 -2.46 4.26
CA ILE A 220 -8.75 -3.77 4.49
C ILE A 220 -9.23 -3.82 5.94
N MET A 221 -10.52 -4.02 6.14
CA MET A 221 -11.12 -4.22 7.44
C MET A 221 -11.29 -5.71 7.69
N TYR A 222 -10.86 -6.18 8.86
CA TYR A 222 -11.06 -7.53 9.36
C TYR A 222 -12.02 -7.48 10.54
N ASP A 223 -13.30 -7.76 10.28
CA ASP A 223 -14.37 -7.61 11.25
C ASP A 223 -14.88 -8.98 11.70
N VAL A 224 -14.80 -9.30 12.98
CA VAL A 224 -15.37 -10.54 13.54
C VAL A 224 -16.83 -10.29 13.87
N ILE A 225 -17.72 -10.85 13.05
CA ILE A 225 -19.18 -10.65 13.15
C ILE A 225 -19.90 -11.74 13.94
N ARG A 226 -19.27 -12.90 14.13
CA ARG A 226 -19.73 -13.95 15.07
C ARG A 226 -18.53 -14.62 15.72
N ALA A 227 -18.62 -14.87 17.03
CA ALA A 227 -17.57 -15.55 17.78
C ALA A 227 -18.14 -16.75 18.53
N TYR A 228 -17.53 -17.92 18.31
CA TYR A 228 -17.80 -19.16 19.02
C TYR A 228 -16.53 -19.60 19.75
N ASP A 229 -16.62 -20.70 20.50
CA ASP A 229 -15.49 -21.18 21.30
C ASP A 229 -14.34 -21.68 20.41
N GLN A 230 -14.65 -22.44 19.35
CA GLN A 230 -13.65 -23.08 18.46
C GLN A 230 -13.53 -22.45 17.08
N ASN A 231 -14.41 -21.52 16.70
CA ASN A 231 -14.36 -20.85 15.42
C ASN A 231 -15.00 -19.45 15.51
N TYR A 232 -14.82 -18.65 14.48
CA TYR A 232 -15.47 -17.36 14.35
C TYR A 232 -15.75 -17.07 12.87
N LEU A 233 -16.76 -16.24 12.63
CA LEU A 233 -17.08 -15.74 11.30
C LEU A 233 -16.57 -14.31 11.20
N THR A 234 -15.74 -14.04 10.22
CA THR A 234 -15.24 -12.71 9.91
C THR A 234 -15.72 -12.24 8.55
N GLU A 235 -16.02 -10.96 8.45
CA GLU A 235 -16.22 -10.22 7.22
C GLU A 235 -14.95 -9.44 6.93
N VAL A 236 -14.44 -9.58 5.71
CA VAL A 236 -13.28 -8.85 5.21
C VAL A 236 -13.77 -7.88 4.15
N THR A 237 -13.52 -6.59 4.38
CA THR A 237 -13.97 -5.50 3.53
C THR A 237 -12.76 -4.73 3.01
N MET A 238 -12.54 -4.75 1.70
CA MET A 238 -11.49 -4.01 1.01
C MET A 238 -12.09 -2.78 0.35
N GLU A 239 -11.61 -1.59 0.71
CA GLU A 239 -12.08 -0.32 0.17
C GLU A 239 -10.94 0.42 -0.51
N ASN A 240 -11.16 0.79 -1.77
CA ASN A 240 -10.25 1.66 -2.50
C ASN A 240 -10.57 3.12 -2.20
N HIS A 241 -9.57 3.87 -1.76
CA HIS A 241 -9.66 5.31 -1.52
C HIS A 241 -8.80 6.11 -2.50
N ASN A 242 -7.98 5.44 -3.30
CA ASN A 242 -7.19 6.13 -4.31
C ASN A 242 -8.09 6.60 -5.48
N PRO A 243 -8.09 7.90 -5.81
CA PRO A 243 -8.96 8.45 -6.86
C PRO A 243 -8.62 7.98 -8.26
N LEU A 244 -7.38 7.52 -8.47
CA LEU A 244 -6.86 7.04 -9.75
C LEU A 244 -6.31 5.61 -9.66
N GLY A 245 -6.46 4.94 -8.51
CA GLY A 245 -6.03 3.57 -8.31
C GLY A 245 -7.16 2.61 -8.66
N ARG A 246 -6.81 1.47 -9.24
CA ARG A 246 -7.73 0.36 -9.53
C ARG A 246 -7.05 -0.94 -9.14
N LEU A 247 -7.84 -1.92 -8.73
CA LEU A 247 -7.42 -3.32 -8.62
C LEU A 247 -8.22 -4.18 -9.58
N ASP A 248 -7.56 -5.06 -10.32
CA ASP A 248 -8.19 -6.05 -11.19
C ASP A 248 -7.62 -7.42 -10.87
N HIS A 249 -8.48 -8.44 -10.78
CA HIS A 249 -8.08 -9.81 -10.41
C HIS A 249 -7.24 -9.82 -9.14
N TRP A 250 -7.69 -9.11 -8.10
CA TRP A 250 -6.93 -9.04 -6.87
C TRP A 250 -6.69 -10.43 -6.27
N GLU A 251 -5.46 -10.63 -5.80
CA GLU A 251 -5.01 -11.78 -5.03
C GLU A 251 -4.61 -11.30 -3.64
N LEU A 252 -5.31 -11.77 -2.63
CA LEU A 252 -5.09 -11.42 -1.23
C LEU A 252 -4.41 -12.58 -0.51
N SER A 253 -3.34 -12.28 0.22
CA SER A 253 -2.64 -13.26 1.05
C SER A 253 -2.29 -12.67 2.41
N PHE A 254 -2.21 -13.53 3.42
CA PHE A 254 -1.84 -13.20 4.79
C PHE A 254 -1.31 -14.45 5.47
N ASP A 255 -0.74 -14.31 6.67
CA ASP A 255 -0.15 -15.40 7.43
C ASP A 255 -0.96 -15.70 8.70
N TRP A 256 -1.32 -16.97 8.85
CA TRP A 256 -1.80 -17.50 10.12
C TRP A 256 -0.64 -17.63 11.11
N MET A 257 -0.86 -17.15 12.33
CA MET A 257 0.18 -17.11 13.36
C MET A 257 -0.04 -18.17 14.44
N ARG A 258 -1.23 -18.76 14.51
CA ARG A 258 -1.66 -19.70 15.56
C ARG A 258 -2.31 -20.95 14.95
N ASP A 259 -1.79 -21.36 13.79
CA ASP A 259 -2.22 -22.55 13.03
C ASP A 259 -3.73 -22.60 12.74
N GLU A 260 -4.36 -21.43 12.64
CA GLU A 260 -5.75 -21.29 12.23
C GLU A 260 -5.93 -21.77 10.78
N PHE A 261 -7.17 -22.10 10.42
CA PHE A 261 -7.49 -22.55 9.07
C PHE A 261 -8.88 -22.12 8.61
N ILE A 262 -9.07 -22.09 7.29
CA ILE A 262 -10.31 -21.62 6.67
C ILE A 262 -11.23 -22.82 6.44
N GLN A 263 -12.37 -22.83 7.14
CA GLN A 263 -13.40 -23.85 6.94
C GLN A 263 -14.26 -23.51 5.74
N LYS A 264 -14.92 -22.35 5.73
CA LYS A 264 -15.89 -21.95 4.70
C LYS A 264 -15.69 -20.49 4.32
N MET A 265 -16.03 -20.14 3.09
CA MET A 265 -15.98 -18.76 2.58
C MET A 265 -17.20 -18.46 1.71
N GLN A 266 -17.60 -17.19 1.70
CA GLN A 266 -18.61 -16.66 0.79
C GLN A 266 -18.14 -15.30 0.25
N GLY A 267 -18.37 -15.03 -1.03
CA GLY A 267 -17.93 -13.83 -1.75
C GLY A 267 -16.51 -13.91 -2.31
N ALA A 268 -15.66 -14.80 -1.80
CA ALA A 268 -14.30 -15.05 -2.29
C ALA A 268 -13.93 -16.52 -2.08
N TYR A 269 -12.82 -16.96 -2.68
CA TYR A 269 -12.41 -18.36 -2.66
C TYR A 269 -10.89 -18.49 -2.71
N PRO A 270 -10.28 -19.51 -2.07
CA PRO A 270 -8.85 -19.75 -2.24
C PRO A 270 -8.53 -20.24 -3.66
N THR A 271 -7.36 -19.90 -4.17
CA THR A 271 -6.89 -20.37 -5.49
C THR A 271 -6.66 -21.88 -5.52
N VAL A 272 -6.30 -22.47 -4.38
CA VAL A 272 -6.09 -23.92 -4.20
C VAL A 272 -6.92 -24.39 -3.02
N VAL A 273 -7.82 -25.35 -3.27
CA VAL A 273 -8.59 -26.05 -2.22
C VAL A 273 -7.89 -27.38 -1.94
N ASP A 274 -7.22 -27.46 -0.81
CA ASP A 274 -6.52 -28.66 -0.37
C ASP A 274 -6.61 -28.83 1.15
N ALA A 275 -7.37 -29.85 1.58
CA ALA A 275 -7.52 -30.22 2.98
C ALA A 275 -6.45 -31.22 3.45
N THR A 276 -5.55 -31.68 2.57
CA THR A 276 -4.54 -32.71 2.88
C THR A 276 -3.67 -32.31 4.06
N LYS A 277 -3.22 -31.05 4.13
CA LYS A 277 -2.45 -30.52 5.27
C LYS A 277 -3.25 -30.50 6.57
N CYS A 278 -4.57 -30.35 6.51
CA CYS A 278 -5.43 -30.44 7.68
C CYS A 278 -5.50 -31.88 8.21
N ILE A 279 -5.69 -32.84 7.30
CA ILE A 279 -5.86 -34.26 7.60
C ILE A 279 -4.60 -34.85 8.24
N PHE A 280 -3.42 -34.50 7.69
CA PHE A 280 -2.14 -34.98 8.21
C PHE A 280 -1.48 -34.00 9.21
N GLY A 281 -2.17 -32.91 9.56
CA GLY A 281 -1.69 -31.88 10.48
C GLY A 281 -2.23 -32.01 11.90
N PRO A 282 -1.85 -31.09 12.81
CA PRO A 282 -2.38 -31.05 14.17
C PRO A 282 -3.90 -30.82 14.23
N GLN A 283 -4.48 -30.24 13.17
CA GLN A 283 -5.91 -29.94 13.08
C GLN A 283 -6.77 -31.22 13.15
N SER A 284 -6.38 -32.32 12.51
CA SER A 284 -7.14 -33.59 12.54
C SER A 284 -7.16 -34.27 13.90
N LEU A 285 -6.12 -34.06 14.71
CA LEU A 285 -6.04 -34.58 16.08
C LEU A 285 -6.99 -33.83 17.03
N ILE A 286 -7.24 -32.55 16.76
CA ILE A 286 -8.06 -31.68 17.59
C ILE A 286 -9.54 -31.71 17.15
N TYR A 287 -9.79 -31.66 15.84
CA TYR A 287 -11.13 -31.62 15.26
C TYR A 287 -11.61 -33.02 14.82
N THR A 288 -11.82 -33.91 15.79
CA THR A 288 -12.20 -35.31 15.53
C THR A 288 -13.59 -35.51 14.93
N GLY A 289 -14.51 -34.56 15.13
CA GLY A 289 -15.89 -34.61 14.61
C GLY A 289 -16.11 -33.77 13.35
N LEU A 290 -15.08 -33.14 12.80
CA LEU A 290 -15.16 -32.31 11.60
C LEU A 290 -14.95 -33.18 10.36
N ASP A 291 -15.83 -33.07 9.38
CA ASP A 291 -15.55 -33.60 8.04
C ASP A 291 -14.58 -32.67 7.32
N PHE A 292 -13.36 -33.14 7.07
CA PHE A 292 -12.33 -32.35 6.41
C PHE A 292 -12.61 -32.10 4.92
N ALA A 293 -13.59 -32.78 4.32
CA ALA A 293 -14.09 -32.43 2.98
C ALA A 293 -14.74 -31.05 2.93
N ASP A 294 -15.26 -30.57 4.06
CA ASP A 294 -15.88 -29.24 4.20
C ASP A 294 -14.86 -28.11 4.44
N VAL A 295 -13.56 -28.43 4.53
CA VAL A 295 -12.48 -27.48 4.82
C VAL A 295 -11.85 -26.99 3.53
N LEU A 296 -11.73 -25.68 3.38
CA LEU A 296 -11.15 -25.08 2.18
C LEU A 296 -9.62 -25.17 2.15
N THR A 297 -8.95 -24.77 3.22
CA THR A 297 -7.48 -24.80 3.26
C THR A 297 -6.92 -24.69 4.69
N CYS A 298 -5.85 -25.46 4.96
CA CYS A 298 -4.97 -25.29 6.13
C CYS A 298 -3.58 -24.79 5.74
N GLU A 299 -3.46 -24.15 4.59
CA GLU A 299 -2.23 -23.44 4.25
C GLU A 299 -2.01 -22.29 5.23
N ARG A 300 -0.79 -22.18 5.78
CA ARG A 300 -0.40 -21.06 6.65
C ARG A 300 -0.54 -19.71 5.95
N ARG A 301 -0.28 -19.69 4.64
CA ARG A 301 -0.38 -18.52 3.77
C ARG A 301 -1.31 -18.83 2.59
N PRO A 302 -2.64 -18.74 2.76
CA PRO A 302 -3.57 -18.94 1.66
C PRO A 302 -3.53 -17.75 0.68
N ILE A 303 -3.83 -18.01 -0.59
CA ILE A 303 -4.08 -16.97 -1.60
C ILE A 303 -5.57 -17.00 -1.91
N ILE A 304 -6.23 -15.87 -1.69
CA ILE A 304 -7.67 -15.68 -1.83
C ILE A 304 -7.92 -14.78 -3.04
N ILE A 305 -8.91 -15.17 -3.85
CA ILE A 305 -9.38 -14.42 -5.02
C ILE A 305 -10.89 -14.20 -4.94
N ASP A 306 -11.36 -13.17 -5.62
CA ASP A 306 -12.79 -12.92 -5.79
C ASP A 306 -13.45 -13.99 -6.69
N LEU A 307 -14.76 -14.08 -6.60
CA LEU A 307 -15.55 -14.96 -7.46
C LEU A 307 -15.88 -14.29 -8.82
N PRO A 308 -16.18 -15.09 -9.85
CA PRO A 308 -16.66 -14.54 -11.11
C PRO A 308 -18.09 -13.99 -11.02
N PRO A 309 -18.49 -13.07 -11.91
CA PRO A 309 -19.86 -12.54 -11.98
C PRO A 309 -20.95 -13.60 -12.10
N THR A 310 -20.63 -14.77 -12.68
CA THR A 310 -21.55 -15.92 -12.79
C THR A 310 -21.94 -16.53 -11.44
N LYS A 311 -21.18 -16.24 -10.38
CA LYS A 311 -21.42 -16.71 -9.02
C LYS A 311 -22.03 -15.66 -8.10
N LYS A 312 -22.36 -14.47 -8.61
CA LYS A 312 -22.92 -13.38 -7.81
C LYS A 312 -24.19 -13.78 -7.03
N ASP A 313 -25.11 -14.48 -7.67
CA ASP A 313 -26.39 -14.88 -7.08
C ASP A 313 -26.37 -16.32 -6.50
N ASP A 314 -25.18 -16.94 -6.40
CA ASP A 314 -25.01 -18.28 -5.82
C ASP A 314 -25.22 -18.21 -4.30
N SER A 315 -26.19 -18.95 -3.78
CA SER A 315 -26.54 -18.93 -2.35
C SER A 315 -25.49 -19.56 -1.43
N THR A 316 -24.58 -20.36 -1.99
CA THR A 316 -23.56 -21.08 -1.24
C THR A 316 -22.23 -20.36 -1.24
N LEU A 317 -21.75 -19.93 -2.41
CA LEU A 317 -20.45 -19.31 -2.60
C LEU A 317 -20.53 -17.79 -2.74
N GLY A 318 -21.61 -17.25 -3.29
CA GLY A 318 -21.77 -15.82 -3.56
C GLY A 318 -22.75 -15.16 -2.59
N ASN A 319 -23.66 -14.36 -3.14
CA ASN A 319 -24.71 -13.65 -2.42
C ASN A 319 -24.20 -12.73 -1.28
N ILE A 320 -22.99 -12.18 -1.48
CA ILE A 320 -22.39 -11.16 -0.61
C ILE A 320 -22.46 -9.81 -1.34
N PRO A 321 -22.88 -8.72 -0.67
CA PRO A 321 -22.89 -7.40 -1.29
C PRO A 321 -21.48 -7.01 -1.76
N SER A 322 -21.40 -6.36 -2.92
CA SER A 322 -20.14 -5.87 -3.49
C SER A 322 -19.10 -6.96 -3.86
N CYS A 323 -19.47 -8.24 -3.82
CA CYS A 323 -18.65 -9.36 -4.30
C CYS A 323 -18.79 -9.60 -5.81
N CYS A 324 -17.96 -10.55 -6.24
CA CYS A 324 -18.12 -11.41 -7.39
C CYS A 324 -17.94 -10.68 -8.72
N ARG A 325 -16.81 -10.00 -8.86
CA ARG A 325 -16.45 -9.16 -10.01
C ARG A 325 -15.07 -9.50 -10.57
N ASN A 326 -14.65 -10.76 -10.49
CA ASN A 326 -13.31 -11.19 -10.88
C ASN A 326 -12.21 -10.34 -10.23
N GLY A 327 -12.44 -9.83 -9.03
CA GLY A 327 -11.47 -9.06 -8.29
C GLY A 327 -11.32 -7.62 -8.77
N THR A 328 -12.35 -7.06 -9.39
CA THR A 328 -12.35 -5.65 -9.81
C THR A 328 -12.77 -4.73 -8.67
N ILE A 329 -11.90 -3.80 -8.27
CA ILE A 329 -12.19 -2.70 -7.35
C ILE A 329 -11.88 -1.38 -8.06
N LEU A 330 -12.94 -0.61 -8.34
CA LEU A 330 -12.83 0.65 -9.09
C LEU A 330 -12.48 1.84 -8.17
N PRO A 331 -11.94 2.94 -8.72
CA PRO A 331 -11.85 4.20 -7.99
C PRO A 331 -13.25 4.70 -7.58
N ARG A 332 -13.36 5.30 -6.38
CA ARG A 332 -14.63 5.88 -5.88
C ARG A 332 -15.23 6.92 -6.82
N ILE A 333 -14.41 7.65 -7.57
CA ILE A 333 -14.89 8.68 -8.50
C ILE A 333 -15.63 8.10 -9.71
N MET A 334 -15.33 6.86 -10.10
CA MET A 334 -16.06 6.18 -11.16
C MET A 334 -17.40 5.67 -10.65
N ASP A 335 -17.34 4.83 -9.61
CA ASP A 335 -18.51 4.18 -9.06
C ASP A 335 -18.23 3.80 -7.60
N PRO A 336 -18.76 4.57 -6.64
CA PRO A 336 -18.61 4.27 -5.22
C PRO A 336 -19.11 2.87 -4.85
N SER A 337 -20.15 2.36 -5.52
CA SER A 337 -20.70 1.02 -5.25
C SER A 337 -19.77 -0.10 -5.67
N LYS A 338 -18.87 0.16 -6.61
CA LYS A 338 -17.86 -0.77 -7.12
C LYS A 338 -16.47 -0.55 -6.53
N SER A 339 -16.32 0.39 -5.60
CA SER A 339 -15.06 0.71 -4.91
C SER A 339 -14.77 -0.14 -3.67
N VAL A 340 -15.68 -1.05 -3.35
CA VAL A 340 -15.60 -1.93 -2.18
C VAL A 340 -15.71 -3.38 -2.63
N SER A 341 -14.91 -4.28 -2.07
CA SER A 341 -15.07 -5.73 -2.22
C SER A 341 -15.21 -6.36 -0.84
N VAL A 342 -16.20 -7.24 -0.68
CA VAL A 342 -16.53 -7.87 0.60
C VAL A 342 -16.60 -9.37 0.43
N PHE A 343 -16.04 -10.09 1.38
CA PHE A 343 -16.23 -11.54 1.52
C PHE A 343 -16.28 -11.91 3.00
N THR A 344 -16.83 -13.08 3.29
CA THR A 344 -16.82 -13.64 4.64
C THR A 344 -16.02 -14.93 4.68
N MET A 345 -15.38 -15.20 5.81
CA MET A 345 -14.71 -16.46 6.05
C MET A 345 -14.94 -16.97 7.46
N GLN A 346 -15.21 -18.26 7.57
CA GLN A 346 -15.29 -18.98 8.83
C GLN A 346 -13.93 -19.56 9.16
N VAL A 347 -13.32 -19.03 10.22
CA VAL A 347 -11.98 -19.39 10.68
C VAL A 347 -12.09 -20.32 11.88
N ALA A 348 -11.45 -21.48 11.78
CA ALA A 348 -11.29 -22.40 12.89
C ALA A 348 -10.02 -22.09 13.68
N LYS A 349 -10.13 -22.18 15.00
CA LYS A 349 -9.10 -21.80 15.97
C LYS A 349 -8.26 -23.01 16.36
N MET A 350 -7.13 -22.80 17.01
CA MET A 350 -6.36 -23.89 17.63
C MET A 350 -6.20 -23.64 19.13
N PRO A 351 -6.05 -24.69 19.96
CA PRO A 351 -5.65 -24.55 21.35
C PRO A 351 -4.32 -23.78 21.45
N PRO A 352 -4.15 -22.89 22.45
CA PRO A 352 -4.99 -22.69 23.63
C PRO A 352 -6.17 -21.74 23.45
N ASP A 353 -6.46 -21.26 22.24
CA ASP A 353 -7.36 -20.12 22.02
C ASP A 353 -8.85 -20.48 22.00
N PHE A 354 -9.29 -21.61 22.57
CA PHE A 354 -10.69 -22.04 22.59
C PHE A 354 -11.58 -21.22 23.55
N ASN A 355 -11.65 -19.91 23.32
CA ASN A 355 -12.41 -18.94 24.07
C ASN A 355 -12.97 -17.86 23.13
N ARG A 356 -14.25 -17.47 23.28
CA ARG A 356 -14.92 -16.49 22.42
C ARG A 356 -14.22 -15.13 22.34
N SER A 357 -13.52 -14.73 23.39
CA SER A 357 -12.80 -13.44 23.44
C SER A 357 -11.38 -13.49 22.88
N ALA A 358 -10.80 -14.69 22.73
CA ALA A 358 -9.46 -14.87 22.17
C ALA A 358 -9.53 -14.74 20.63
N LEU A 359 -9.51 -13.51 20.14
CA LEU A 359 -9.62 -13.19 18.72
C LEU A 359 -8.35 -12.48 18.28
N PHE A 360 -7.68 -13.04 17.27
CA PHE A 360 -6.44 -12.51 16.72
C PHE A 360 -6.58 -12.41 15.19
N PRO A 361 -6.14 -11.30 14.57
CA PRO A 361 -6.14 -11.17 13.12
C PRO A 361 -4.89 -11.85 12.55
N PRO A 362 -4.96 -12.37 11.31
CA PRO A 362 -3.76 -12.83 10.61
C PRO A 362 -2.82 -11.65 10.35
N GLN A 363 -1.56 -11.94 10.07
CA GLN A 363 -0.49 -10.96 9.92
C GLN A 363 0.03 -10.92 8.49
N ASN A 364 0.95 -10.00 8.19
CA ASN A 364 1.71 -9.96 6.94
C ASN A 364 0.82 -9.93 5.68
N TRP A 365 -0.20 -9.08 5.71
CA TRP A 365 -1.15 -8.93 4.62
C TRP A 365 -0.44 -8.44 3.35
N ARG A 366 -0.78 -9.03 2.21
CA ARG A 366 -0.28 -8.66 0.89
C ARG A 366 -1.40 -8.74 -0.11
N ILE A 367 -1.49 -7.75 -0.97
CA ILE A 367 -2.44 -7.71 -2.07
C ILE A 367 -1.70 -7.44 -3.37
N LYS A 368 -2.06 -8.20 -4.40
CA LYS A 368 -1.54 -8.05 -5.76
C LYS A 368 -2.68 -8.03 -6.75
N GLY A 369 -2.44 -7.50 -7.94
CA GLY A 369 -3.36 -7.60 -9.08
C GLY A 369 -2.57 -7.59 -10.39
N THR A 370 -3.22 -7.92 -11.51
CA THR A 370 -2.52 -8.16 -12.78
C THR A 370 -1.95 -6.88 -13.41
N LEU A 371 -2.68 -5.76 -13.32
CA LEU A 371 -2.34 -4.49 -13.98
C LEU A 371 -2.52 -3.32 -13.00
N ASN A 372 -1.97 -3.51 -11.80
CA ASN A 372 -2.22 -2.63 -10.67
C ASN A 372 -0.89 -2.24 -10.03
N PRO A 373 -0.83 -1.06 -9.39
CA PRO A 373 0.35 -0.63 -8.66
C PRO A 373 0.70 -1.63 -7.55
N ASP A 374 1.99 -1.76 -7.25
CA ASP A 374 2.44 -2.54 -6.11
C ASP A 374 1.95 -1.90 -4.80
N TYR A 375 1.34 -2.71 -3.93
CA TYR A 375 0.89 -2.28 -2.61
C TYR A 375 1.80 -2.84 -1.51
N SER A 376 2.14 -1.97 -0.56
CA SER A 376 2.74 -2.38 0.72
C SER A 376 1.72 -2.16 1.84
N CYS A 377 1.35 -3.24 2.53
CA CYS A 377 0.42 -3.21 3.65
C CYS A 377 1.15 -3.19 4.98
N GLY A 378 0.62 -2.43 5.93
CA GLY A 378 1.07 -2.43 7.33
C GLY A 378 0.46 -3.58 8.15
N PRO A 379 0.81 -3.69 9.44
CA PRO A 379 0.19 -4.66 10.33
C PRO A 379 -1.28 -4.28 10.64
N PRO A 380 -2.12 -5.24 11.06
CA PRO A 380 -3.48 -4.97 11.50
C PRO A 380 -3.51 -4.14 12.79
N VAL A 381 -4.21 -3.01 12.73
CA VAL A 381 -4.38 -2.08 13.85
C VAL A 381 -5.77 -2.26 14.46
N ARG A 382 -5.88 -2.41 15.78
CA ARG A 382 -7.15 -2.56 16.49
C ARG A 382 -7.91 -1.23 16.54
N VAL A 383 -9.06 -1.19 15.88
CA VAL A 383 -9.91 0.00 15.75
C VAL A 383 -11.27 -0.18 16.41
N THR A 384 -12.06 0.90 16.47
CA THR A 384 -13.43 0.85 16.97
C THR A 384 -14.27 -0.14 16.16
N PRO A 385 -15.14 -0.95 16.81
CA PRO A 385 -16.01 -1.90 16.12
C PRO A 385 -16.79 -1.27 14.96
N THR A 386 -16.80 -1.96 13.83
CA THR A 386 -17.64 -1.60 12.67
C THR A 386 -19.11 -1.88 12.98
N PHE A 387 -19.97 -0.96 12.56
CA PHE A 387 -21.42 -1.12 12.63
C PHE A 387 -21.95 -1.49 11.26
N TYR A 388 -22.75 -2.55 11.18
CA TYR A 388 -23.37 -3.03 9.96
C TYR A 388 -24.90 -3.15 10.11
N PRO A 389 -25.67 -3.02 9.01
CA PRO A 389 -27.13 -3.14 9.06
C PRO A 389 -27.55 -4.53 9.56
N ASP A 390 -28.65 -4.62 10.32
CA ASP A 390 -29.16 -5.92 10.75
C ASP A 390 -29.60 -6.75 9.53
N PRO A 391 -29.07 -7.99 9.35
CA PRO A 391 -29.48 -8.87 8.25
C PRO A 391 -30.98 -9.20 8.22
N SER A 392 -31.69 -9.05 9.33
CA SER A 392 -33.15 -9.25 9.41
C SER A 392 -33.97 -8.10 8.80
N GLY A 393 -33.34 -7.01 8.36
CA GLY A 393 -34.01 -5.82 7.83
C GLY A 393 -34.58 -4.90 8.90
N MET A 394 -34.31 -5.16 10.19
CA MET A 394 -34.64 -4.23 11.26
C MET A 394 -33.81 -2.94 11.15
N PRO A 395 -34.36 -1.77 11.49
CA PRO A 395 -33.67 -0.47 11.45
C PRO A 395 -32.69 -0.31 12.63
N THR A 396 -31.86 -1.32 12.86
CA THR A 396 -30.85 -1.37 13.92
C THR A 396 -29.53 -1.80 13.32
N ASN A 397 -28.43 -1.24 13.80
CA ASN A 397 -27.09 -1.68 13.40
C ASN A 397 -26.54 -2.67 14.43
N LYS A 398 -25.91 -3.74 13.94
CA LYS A 398 -25.11 -4.65 14.76
C LYS A 398 -23.65 -4.20 14.75
N SER A 399 -22.97 -4.38 15.87
CA SER A 399 -21.54 -4.13 15.99
C SER A 399 -20.75 -5.41 15.81
N SER A 400 -19.58 -5.33 15.18
CA SER A 400 -18.58 -6.41 15.23
C SER A 400 -18.10 -6.63 16.68
N PHE A 401 -17.69 -7.86 16.99
CA PHE A 401 -17.06 -8.19 18.27
C PHE A 401 -15.61 -7.67 18.34
N ALA A 402 -14.96 -7.61 17.18
CA ALA A 402 -13.60 -7.15 17.02
C ALA A 402 -13.39 -6.62 15.61
N SER A 403 -12.62 -5.53 15.50
CA SER A 403 -12.30 -4.89 14.22
C SER A 403 -10.83 -4.53 14.18
N TRP A 404 -10.16 -4.95 13.10
CA TRP A 404 -8.82 -4.49 12.78
C TRP A 404 -8.80 -3.84 11.40
N GLN A 405 -8.00 -2.79 11.27
CA GLN A 405 -7.76 -2.10 10.03
C GLN A 405 -6.33 -2.37 9.56
N ILE A 406 -6.21 -2.81 8.31
CA ILE A 406 -4.95 -2.93 7.60
C ILE A 406 -4.93 -1.80 6.58
N VAL A 407 -3.85 -1.03 6.57
CA VAL A 407 -3.64 0.07 5.64
C VAL A 407 -2.61 -0.35 4.61
N CYS A 408 -2.97 -0.29 3.32
CA CYS A 408 -2.12 -0.59 2.19
C CYS A 408 -1.91 0.66 1.34
N ASN A 409 -0.66 1.00 1.07
CA ASN A 409 -0.29 2.16 0.26
C ASN A 409 0.46 1.72 -1.00
N ILE A 410 0.31 2.49 -2.07
CA ILE A 410 0.99 2.25 -3.34
C ILE A 410 2.47 2.56 -3.19
N THR A 411 3.32 1.58 -3.49
CA THR A 411 4.77 1.73 -3.57
C THR A 411 5.16 1.90 -5.02
N GLN A 412 5.43 3.13 -5.46
CA GLN A 412 6.05 3.35 -6.77
C GLN A 412 7.55 3.01 -6.68
N ALA A 413 7.93 1.82 -7.16
CA ALA A 413 9.33 1.58 -7.45
C ALA A 413 9.71 2.44 -8.68
N LYS A 414 10.68 3.35 -8.52
CA LYS A 414 11.17 4.24 -9.59
C LYS A 414 11.69 3.49 -10.85
N THR A 415 11.80 2.17 -10.77
CA THR A 415 12.31 1.24 -11.78
C THR A 415 11.23 0.34 -12.39
N GLU A 416 9.95 0.52 -12.05
CA GLU A 416 8.90 -0.30 -12.63
C GLU A 416 8.72 0.01 -14.12
N ILE A 417 8.68 -1.05 -14.91
CA ILE A 417 8.51 -0.95 -16.37
C ILE A 417 7.04 -0.62 -16.63
N PRO A 418 6.71 0.52 -17.25
CA PRO A 418 5.32 0.89 -17.49
C PRO A 418 4.66 -0.13 -18.41
N LYS A 419 3.35 -0.31 -18.26
CA LYS A 419 2.58 -1.32 -19.03
C LYS A 419 1.84 -0.72 -20.24
N CYS A 420 1.86 0.61 -20.35
CA CYS A 420 1.24 1.36 -21.44
C CYS A 420 2.13 2.50 -21.93
N CYS A 421 1.89 2.95 -23.16
CA CYS A 421 2.64 4.02 -23.79
C CYS A 421 1.77 4.97 -24.60
N VAL A 422 2.28 6.18 -24.84
CA VAL A 422 1.60 7.22 -25.62
C VAL A 422 2.35 7.46 -26.93
N SER A 423 1.62 7.77 -27.99
CA SER A 423 2.14 8.25 -29.27
C SER A 423 1.55 9.62 -29.58
N PHE A 424 2.34 10.47 -30.25
CA PHE A 424 1.94 11.83 -30.61
C PHE A 424 1.84 12.02 -32.11
N SER A 425 0.75 12.66 -32.52
CA SER A 425 0.53 13.07 -33.91
C SER A 425 -0.19 14.42 -33.96
N ALA A 426 -0.11 15.12 -35.09
CA ALA A 426 -0.72 16.44 -35.25
C ALA A 426 -1.15 16.68 -36.70
N PHE A 427 -2.17 17.50 -36.91
CA PHE A 427 -2.71 17.83 -38.24
C PHE A 427 -1.68 18.48 -39.19
N PHE A 428 -0.63 19.09 -38.66
CA PHE A 428 0.42 19.78 -39.41
C PHE A 428 1.64 18.89 -39.73
N ASN A 429 1.60 17.61 -39.34
CA ASN A 429 2.67 16.65 -39.57
C ASN A 429 2.08 15.35 -40.13
N ASP A 430 2.68 14.83 -41.20
CA ASP A 430 2.25 13.60 -41.85
C ASP A 430 2.86 12.33 -41.23
N SER A 431 3.68 12.50 -40.19
CA SER A 431 4.30 11.42 -39.42
C SER A 431 3.82 11.40 -37.97
N ILE A 432 3.92 10.22 -37.36
CA ILE A 432 3.60 9.97 -35.95
C ILE A 432 4.88 9.67 -35.21
N ILE A 433 4.98 10.22 -34.00
CA ILE A 433 5.98 9.86 -33.00
C ILE A 433 5.39 8.68 -32.23
N PRO A 434 5.86 7.44 -32.47
CA PRO A 434 5.33 6.27 -31.78
C PRO A 434 5.85 6.23 -30.34
N CYS A 435 5.43 5.19 -29.61
CA CYS A 435 6.00 4.88 -28.30
C CYS A 435 7.53 4.70 -28.38
N ASN A 436 8.22 4.99 -27.28
CA ASN A 436 9.66 4.80 -27.19
C ASN A 436 10.03 3.32 -27.35
N THR A 437 11.24 3.07 -27.85
CA THR A 437 11.79 1.72 -27.95
C THR A 437 11.88 1.08 -26.57
N CYS A 438 11.41 -0.17 -26.46
CA CYS A 438 11.36 -0.92 -25.21
C CYS A 438 10.56 -0.21 -24.08
N ALA A 439 9.56 0.61 -24.42
CA ALA A 439 8.74 1.34 -23.44
C ALA A 439 8.19 0.43 -22.32
N CYS A 440 7.64 -0.73 -22.68
CA CYS A 440 7.12 -1.73 -21.74
C CYS A 440 8.06 -2.93 -21.55
N GLY A 441 9.36 -2.70 -21.77
CA GLY A 441 10.41 -3.68 -21.55
C GLY A 441 10.75 -4.53 -22.78
N CYS A 442 12.02 -4.93 -22.87
CA CYS A 442 12.52 -5.79 -23.94
C CYS A 442 13.09 -7.09 -23.37
N VAL A 443 12.65 -8.21 -23.95
CA VAL A 443 13.15 -9.55 -23.63
C VAL A 443 14.63 -9.66 -24.06
N SER A 444 15.45 -10.37 -23.30
CA SER A 444 16.90 -10.50 -23.56
C SER A 444 17.20 -11.07 -24.96
N GLU A 445 16.32 -11.92 -25.50
CA GLU A 445 16.48 -12.54 -26.81
C GLU A 445 16.26 -11.58 -27.99
N THR A 446 15.35 -10.60 -27.87
CA THR A 446 15.07 -9.61 -28.93
C THR A 446 16.18 -8.57 -29.06
N ARG A 447 17.00 -8.35 -28.03
CA ARG A 447 18.19 -7.48 -28.08
C ARG A 447 19.27 -7.95 -29.07
N ARG A 448 19.16 -9.18 -29.60
CA ARG A 448 20.09 -9.73 -30.60
C ARG A 448 19.73 -9.34 -32.04
N THR A 449 18.49 -8.95 -32.32
CA THR A 449 18.00 -8.63 -33.68
C THR A 449 17.63 -7.16 -33.87
N CYS A 450 17.38 -6.43 -32.79
CA CYS A 450 17.06 -5.01 -32.78
C CYS A 450 17.86 -4.25 -31.70
N SER A 451 18.02 -2.94 -31.87
CA SER A 451 18.64 -2.08 -30.86
C SER A 451 17.61 -1.64 -29.81
N ALA A 452 17.91 -1.86 -28.54
CA ALA A 452 17.10 -1.38 -27.41
C ALA A 452 17.35 0.10 -27.06
N GLU A 453 18.46 0.68 -27.56
CA GLU A 453 18.90 2.04 -27.22
C GLU A 453 18.58 3.05 -28.33
N THR A 454 18.41 2.58 -29.56
CA THR A 454 18.10 3.44 -30.70
C THR A 454 16.68 4.01 -30.54
N PRO A 455 16.48 5.32 -30.70
CA PRO A 455 15.15 5.93 -30.63
C PRO A 455 14.18 5.34 -31.66
N SER A 456 12.89 5.36 -31.31
CA SER A 456 11.84 4.87 -32.20
C SER A 456 11.75 5.73 -33.47
N LEU A 457 11.46 5.08 -34.60
CA LEU A 457 11.37 5.75 -35.90
C LEU A 457 9.98 6.35 -36.11
N LEU A 458 9.94 7.49 -36.80
CA LEU A 458 8.68 8.10 -37.22
C LEU A 458 7.94 7.17 -38.19
N ILE A 459 6.66 6.95 -37.95
CA ILE A 459 5.80 6.04 -38.72
C ILE A 459 4.65 6.79 -39.40
N PRO A 460 4.10 6.28 -40.52
CA PRO A 460 2.87 6.82 -41.08
C PRO A 460 1.66 6.52 -40.19
N PRO A 461 0.57 7.31 -40.25
CA PRO A 461 -0.59 7.12 -39.38
C PRO A 461 -1.23 5.73 -39.41
N ASP A 462 -1.31 5.11 -40.58
CA ASP A 462 -1.94 3.80 -40.73
C ASP A 462 -1.17 2.67 -40.01
N ALA A 463 0.11 2.89 -39.71
CA ALA A 463 0.93 1.91 -38.98
C ALA A 463 0.50 1.75 -37.52
N LEU A 464 -0.19 2.74 -36.92
CA LEU A 464 -0.72 2.59 -35.55
C LEU A 464 -1.80 1.51 -35.44
N LEU A 465 -2.46 1.14 -36.54
CA LEU A 465 -3.50 0.11 -36.56
C LEU A 465 -2.94 -1.30 -36.75
N LEU A 466 -1.62 -1.43 -36.88
CA LEU A 466 -0.95 -2.71 -37.09
C LEU A 466 -0.10 -3.09 -35.88
N PRO A 467 0.06 -4.40 -35.61
CA PRO A 467 0.96 -4.87 -34.56
C PRO A 467 2.41 -4.57 -34.97
N PHE A 468 3.29 -4.44 -33.98
CA PHE A 468 4.65 -3.95 -34.18
C PHE A 468 5.42 -4.74 -35.25
N GLU A 469 5.28 -6.07 -35.26
CA GLU A 469 5.95 -6.97 -36.21
C GLU A 469 5.65 -6.58 -37.67
N ASN A 470 4.41 -6.17 -37.92
CA ASN A 470 3.92 -5.81 -39.25
C ASN A 470 4.12 -4.32 -39.59
N ARG A 471 4.49 -3.46 -38.60
CA ARG A 471 4.81 -2.04 -38.84
C ARG A 471 6.11 -1.85 -39.62
N THR A 472 7.04 -2.81 -39.53
CA THR A 472 8.39 -2.70 -40.11
C THR A 472 8.34 -2.42 -41.61
N ALA A 473 7.57 -3.19 -42.38
CA ALA A 473 7.49 -3.03 -43.83
C ALA A 473 6.96 -1.65 -44.25
N LEU A 474 5.90 -1.16 -43.58
CA LEU A 474 5.35 0.18 -43.82
C LEU A 474 6.34 1.28 -43.43
N THR A 475 7.05 1.10 -42.31
CA THR A 475 8.04 2.05 -41.83
C THR A 475 9.20 2.17 -42.81
N LEU A 476 9.70 1.05 -43.34
CA LEU A 476 10.76 1.03 -44.36
C LEU A 476 10.30 1.73 -45.65
N ALA A 477 9.12 1.38 -46.17
CA ALA A 477 8.57 1.98 -47.38
C ALA A 477 8.36 3.50 -47.22
N TRP A 478 7.80 3.93 -46.08
CA TRP A 478 7.58 5.34 -45.79
C TRP A 478 8.90 6.13 -45.67
N ASN A 479 9.88 5.60 -44.94
CA ASN A 479 11.17 6.28 -44.79
C ASN A 479 11.94 6.35 -46.12
N ALA A 480 11.83 5.33 -46.97
CA ALA A 480 12.37 5.38 -48.33
C ALA A 480 11.73 6.51 -49.17
N LEU A 481 10.40 6.66 -49.11
CA LEU A 481 9.68 7.76 -49.76
C LEU A 481 10.05 9.14 -49.20
N LYS A 482 10.39 9.23 -47.91
CA LYS A 482 10.81 10.46 -47.24
C LYS A 482 12.32 10.71 -47.29
N HIS A 483 13.07 9.88 -48.00
CA HIS A 483 14.54 9.94 -48.10
C HIS A 483 15.25 10.01 -46.74
N LYS A 484 14.74 9.29 -45.74
CA LYS A 484 15.34 9.21 -44.40
C LYS A 484 16.27 8.01 -44.28
N THR A 485 17.42 8.22 -43.66
CA THR A 485 18.36 7.15 -43.33
C THR A 485 17.82 6.31 -42.17
N LEU A 486 17.91 4.98 -42.31
CA LEU A 486 17.44 4.05 -41.31
C LEU A 486 18.62 3.49 -40.49
N PRO A 487 18.46 3.36 -39.17
CA PRO A 487 19.46 2.73 -38.32
C PRO A 487 19.54 1.21 -38.60
N ASN A 488 20.73 0.65 -38.46
CA ASN A 488 20.97 -0.78 -38.54
C ASN A 488 21.88 -1.19 -37.36
N PRO A 489 21.38 -1.99 -36.38
CA PRO A 489 20.07 -2.65 -36.37
C PRO A 489 18.90 -1.69 -36.12
N MET A 490 17.70 -2.08 -36.59
CA MET A 490 16.45 -1.32 -36.37
C MET A 490 16.10 -1.25 -34.88
N PRO A 491 15.36 -0.22 -34.42
CA PRO A 491 14.92 -0.14 -33.03
C PRO A 491 13.95 -1.28 -32.70
N CYS A 492 14.00 -1.74 -31.45
CA CYS A 492 13.04 -2.71 -30.92
C CYS A 492 11.64 -2.11 -30.76
N GLY A 493 10.65 -2.98 -30.63
CA GLY A 493 9.26 -2.60 -30.35
C GLY A 493 9.06 -2.02 -28.96
N ASP A 494 7.90 -1.41 -28.78
CA ASP A 494 7.47 -0.88 -27.48
C ASP A 494 7.07 -1.99 -26.50
N ASN A 495 6.58 -3.14 -27.01
CA ASN A 495 6.07 -4.29 -26.28
C ASN A 495 4.94 -3.96 -25.28
N CYS A 496 4.21 -2.87 -25.53
CA CYS A 496 3.15 -2.41 -24.65
C CYS A 496 1.82 -3.10 -24.98
N GLY A 497 1.14 -3.63 -23.95
CA GLY A 497 -0.21 -4.20 -24.09
C GLY A 497 -1.27 -3.14 -24.40
N VAL A 498 -1.05 -1.89 -23.99
CA VAL A 498 -1.94 -0.76 -24.29
C VAL A 498 -1.14 0.39 -24.89
N SER A 499 -1.63 0.93 -26.01
CA SER A 499 -1.04 2.11 -26.65
C SER A 499 -2.10 3.18 -26.87
N ILE A 500 -1.76 4.44 -26.60
CA ILE A 500 -2.68 5.57 -26.69
C ILE A 500 -2.13 6.57 -27.69
N ASN A 501 -2.88 6.88 -28.74
CA ASN A 501 -2.53 7.96 -29.66
C ASN A 501 -3.23 9.25 -29.26
N TRP A 502 -2.43 10.27 -29.01
CA TRP A 502 -2.87 11.64 -28.79
C TRP A 502 -2.62 12.44 -30.08
N HIS A 503 -3.69 12.66 -30.83
CA HIS A 503 -3.67 13.36 -32.11
C HIS A 503 -4.22 14.78 -31.98
N MET A 504 -3.37 15.80 -32.15
CA MET A 504 -3.84 17.19 -32.27
C MET A 504 -4.56 17.36 -33.62
N ALA A 505 -5.90 17.37 -33.58
CA ALA A 505 -6.73 17.26 -34.77
C ALA A 505 -6.99 18.61 -35.46
N SER A 506 -7.08 19.71 -34.69
CA SER A 506 -7.22 21.04 -35.27
C SER A 506 -6.80 22.13 -34.29
N ASP A 507 -6.38 23.27 -34.85
CA ASP A 507 -6.16 24.51 -34.10
C ASP A 507 -6.78 25.69 -34.84
N TYR A 508 -7.77 26.35 -34.26
CA TYR A 508 -8.50 27.47 -34.86
C TYR A 508 -8.62 28.66 -33.90
N ARG A 509 -9.18 29.77 -34.37
CA ARG A 509 -9.20 31.04 -33.63
C ARG A 509 -9.96 30.95 -32.29
N GLY A 510 -11.05 30.17 -32.25
CA GLY A 510 -11.91 30.05 -31.07
C GLY A 510 -11.54 28.91 -30.11
N GLY A 511 -10.72 27.96 -30.55
CA GLY A 511 -10.51 26.70 -29.84
C GLY A 511 -9.59 25.76 -30.60
N TRP A 512 -9.42 24.57 -30.07
CA TRP A 512 -8.63 23.50 -30.66
C TRP A 512 -9.20 22.14 -30.25
N THR A 513 -8.89 21.11 -31.01
CA THR A 513 -9.40 19.75 -30.76
C THR A 513 -8.31 18.71 -30.77
N VAL A 514 -8.49 17.70 -29.94
CA VAL A 514 -7.63 16.51 -29.85
C VAL A 514 -8.49 15.30 -30.14
N ARG A 515 -7.99 14.40 -30.97
CA ARG A 515 -8.54 13.07 -31.12
C ARG A 515 -7.67 12.11 -30.31
N ILE A 516 -8.29 11.41 -29.38
CA ILE A 516 -7.63 10.38 -28.61
C ILE A 516 -8.09 9.01 -29.08
N THR A 517 -7.16 8.08 -29.24
CA THR A 517 -7.45 6.70 -29.61
C THR A 517 -6.68 5.77 -28.68
N ILE A 518 -7.41 4.89 -28.00
CA ILE A 518 -6.89 3.89 -27.08
C ILE A 518 -6.92 2.54 -27.81
N PHE A 519 -5.79 1.86 -27.85
CA PHE A 519 -5.63 0.56 -28.47
C PHE A 519 -5.27 -0.49 -27.40
N ASN A 520 -6.02 -1.57 -27.35
CA ASN A 520 -5.70 -2.75 -26.55
C ASN A 520 -5.11 -3.84 -27.46
N TRP A 521 -3.82 -4.07 -27.28
CA TRP A 521 -3.02 -5.13 -27.92
C TRP A 521 -2.90 -6.37 -27.02
N GLY A 522 -3.47 -6.34 -25.81
CA GLY A 522 -3.47 -7.46 -24.89
C GLY A 522 -4.58 -8.48 -25.21
N GLU A 523 -4.44 -9.65 -24.59
CA GLU A 523 -5.38 -10.77 -24.73
C GLU A 523 -6.61 -10.67 -23.82
N ILE A 524 -6.66 -9.64 -22.97
CA ILE A 524 -7.69 -9.47 -21.93
C ILE A 524 -8.53 -8.23 -22.23
N ASP A 525 -9.85 -8.36 -22.09
CA ASP A 525 -10.78 -7.24 -22.20
C ASP A 525 -10.70 -6.32 -20.97
N PHE A 526 -10.81 -5.02 -21.18
CA PHE A 526 -10.89 -4.02 -20.10
C PHE A 526 -12.33 -3.51 -19.91
N PRO A 527 -13.11 -4.08 -18.97
CA PRO A 527 -14.38 -3.52 -18.54
C PRO A 527 -14.18 -2.25 -17.72
N ASN A 528 -15.10 -1.29 -17.85
CA ASN A 528 -15.13 -0.06 -17.07
C ASN A 528 -13.78 0.67 -17.09
N TRP A 529 -13.11 0.71 -18.24
CA TRP A 529 -11.80 1.35 -18.35
C TRP A 529 -11.92 2.86 -18.07
N PHE A 530 -10.84 3.44 -17.54
CA PHE A 530 -10.71 4.89 -17.43
C PHE A 530 -9.34 5.37 -17.89
N LEU A 531 -9.30 6.64 -18.24
CA LEU A 531 -8.12 7.35 -18.67
C LEU A 531 -8.09 8.71 -17.98
N ALA A 532 -7.01 9.00 -17.26
CA ALA A 532 -6.76 10.29 -16.65
C ALA A 532 -5.61 10.99 -17.37
N VAL A 533 -5.88 12.16 -17.95
CA VAL A 533 -4.91 12.94 -18.70
C VAL A 533 -4.62 14.24 -17.98
N GLN A 534 -3.38 14.38 -17.51
CA GLN A 534 -2.91 15.61 -16.89
C GLN A 534 -2.40 16.58 -17.96
N MET A 535 -3.06 17.73 -18.06
CA MET A 535 -2.68 18.82 -18.95
C MET A 535 -1.89 19.89 -18.18
N LYS A 536 -1.20 20.77 -18.90
CA LYS A 536 -0.59 21.97 -18.28
C LYS A 536 -1.71 22.93 -17.86
N LYS A 537 -1.52 23.64 -16.74
CA LYS A 537 -2.52 24.59 -16.16
C LYS A 537 -3.24 25.46 -17.20
N PRO A 538 -2.54 26.11 -18.16
CA PRO A 538 -3.21 26.96 -19.13
C PRO A 538 -4.16 26.20 -20.06
N ALA A 539 -3.84 24.97 -20.46
CA ALA A 539 -4.66 24.20 -21.39
C ALA A 539 -5.97 23.71 -20.78
N LEU A 540 -5.94 23.32 -19.50
CA LEU A 540 -7.10 22.73 -18.82
C LEU A 540 -8.26 23.72 -18.65
N LEU A 541 -7.97 25.01 -18.43
CA LEU A 541 -9.00 26.06 -18.33
C LEU A 541 -9.85 26.18 -19.60
N GLY A 542 -9.32 25.70 -20.73
CA GLY A 542 -10.04 25.63 -21.99
C GLY A 542 -10.90 24.39 -22.15
N PHE A 543 -10.81 23.36 -21.30
CA PHE A 543 -11.54 22.10 -21.53
C PHE A 543 -13.07 22.34 -21.59
N GLU A 544 -13.70 21.91 -22.68
CA GLU A 544 -15.14 22.04 -22.88
C GLU A 544 -15.84 20.68 -22.75
N LYS A 545 -15.47 19.69 -23.58
CA LYS A 545 -16.15 18.38 -23.62
C LYS A 545 -15.32 17.32 -24.34
N ALA A 546 -15.55 16.05 -23.99
CA ALA A 546 -15.22 14.90 -24.84
C ALA A 546 -16.51 14.30 -25.44
N TYR A 547 -16.52 13.97 -26.73
CA TYR A 547 -17.75 13.61 -27.45
C TYR A 547 -18.20 12.16 -27.27
N SER A 548 -17.27 11.21 -27.32
CA SER A 548 -17.58 9.77 -27.30
C SER A 548 -17.24 9.10 -25.96
N PHE A 549 -16.69 9.87 -25.02
CA PHE A 549 -16.35 9.44 -23.66
C PHE A 549 -17.10 10.32 -22.67
N ASN A 550 -17.42 9.78 -21.50
CA ASN A 550 -17.82 10.62 -20.37
C ASN A 550 -16.55 11.26 -19.80
N ALA A 551 -16.51 12.59 -19.70
CA ALA A 551 -15.30 13.30 -19.30
C ALA A 551 -15.60 14.40 -18.28
N SER A 552 -14.81 14.44 -17.22
CA SER A 552 -14.94 15.38 -16.11
C SER A 552 -13.57 15.92 -15.69
N LEU A 553 -13.56 17.06 -15.01
CA LEU A 553 -12.35 17.59 -14.39
C LEU A 553 -12.23 17.04 -12.97
N LEU A 554 -11.09 16.45 -12.65
CA LEU A 554 -10.81 15.92 -11.32
C LEU A 554 -10.47 17.04 -10.34
N SER A 555 -11.31 17.22 -9.32
CA SER A 555 -10.97 17.94 -8.09
C SER A 555 -10.57 16.94 -7.02
N VAL A 556 -9.35 17.01 -6.50
CA VAL A 556 -8.92 16.21 -5.33
C VAL A 556 -8.96 17.13 -4.11
N ASP A 557 -9.44 16.62 -2.98
CA ASP A 557 -9.71 17.38 -1.73
C ASP A 557 -8.72 18.54 -1.48
N GLY A 558 -9.20 19.76 -1.74
CA GLY A 558 -8.45 21.01 -1.53
C GLY A 558 -7.81 21.67 -2.76
N GLY A 559 -7.87 21.07 -3.96
CA GLY A 559 -7.36 21.71 -5.19
C GLY A 559 -7.73 21.03 -6.51
N VAL A 560 -7.80 21.83 -7.59
CA VAL A 560 -7.91 21.32 -8.96
C VAL A 560 -6.56 20.75 -9.37
N ASN A 561 -6.44 19.42 -9.43
CA ASN A 561 -5.35 18.81 -10.18
C ASN A 561 -5.68 18.96 -11.67
N ASN A 562 -4.67 19.22 -12.50
CA ASN A 562 -4.90 19.57 -13.91
C ASN A 562 -5.28 18.36 -14.78
N THR A 563 -6.25 17.55 -14.35
CA THR A 563 -6.49 16.22 -14.87
C THR A 563 -7.91 16.12 -15.43
N ILE A 564 -7.99 15.71 -16.69
CA ILE A 564 -9.23 15.32 -17.35
C ILE A 564 -9.41 13.84 -17.11
N PHE A 565 -10.46 13.47 -16.39
CA PHE A 565 -10.86 12.07 -16.22
C PHE A 565 -11.82 11.69 -17.34
N MET A 566 -11.57 10.55 -17.98
CA MET A 566 -12.38 10.05 -19.07
C MET A 566 -12.69 8.57 -18.85
N GLU A 567 -13.93 8.18 -19.14
CA GLU A 567 -14.40 6.81 -19.08
C GLU A 567 -15.35 6.51 -20.25
N GLY A 568 -15.60 5.24 -20.50
CA GLY A 568 -16.56 4.81 -21.51
C GLY A 568 -17.99 5.25 -21.16
N LEU A 569 -18.80 5.52 -22.19
CA LEU A 569 -20.24 5.74 -21.99
C LEU A 569 -20.92 4.44 -21.53
N PRO A 570 -22.03 4.51 -20.77
CA PRO A 570 -22.76 3.31 -20.36
C PRO A 570 -23.10 2.39 -21.54
N GLY A 571 -22.65 1.13 -21.48
CA GLY A 571 -22.82 0.14 -22.55
C GLY A 571 -21.74 0.15 -23.64
N LEU A 572 -20.80 1.11 -23.60
CA LEU A 572 -19.62 1.22 -24.47
C LEU A 572 -18.32 1.28 -23.66
N ASP A 573 -18.37 0.83 -22.40
CA ASP A 573 -17.32 0.85 -21.40
C ASP A 573 -16.39 -0.38 -21.46
N TYR A 574 -16.46 -1.14 -22.55
CA TYR A 574 -15.56 -2.25 -22.85
C TYR A 574 -14.50 -1.85 -23.88
N LEU A 575 -13.23 -2.06 -23.53
CA LEU A 575 -12.13 -2.04 -24.48
C LEU A 575 -11.69 -3.48 -24.71
N VAL A 576 -12.16 -4.06 -25.82
CA VAL A 576 -11.98 -5.47 -26.18
C VAL A 576 -10.50 -5.81 -26.38
N ALA A 577 -10.11 -7.06 -26.15
CA ALA A 577 -8.80 -7.62 -26.45
C ALA A 577 -8.47 -7.59 -27.94
N GLU A 578 -7.19 -7.82 -28.26
CA GLU A 578 -6.77 -8.06 -29.65
C GLU A 578 -7.44 -9.31 -30.24
N ALA A 579 -7.75 -9.25 -31.53
CA ALA A 579 -8.39 -10.36 -32.24
C ALA A 579 -7.83 -10.51 -33.66
N ASP A 580 -7.95 -11.71 -34.22
CA ASP A 580 -7.59 -11.97 -35.60
C ASP A 580 -8.53 -11.26 -36.59
N GLU A 581 -7.97 -10.75 -37.67
CA GLU A 581 -8.72 -10.16 -38.78
C GLU A 581 -9.68 -11.19 -39.39
N LYS A 582 -10.94 -10.78 -39.55
CA LYS A 582 -12.02 -11.66 -40.03
C LYS A 582 -11.99 -11.83 -41.55
N ASP A 583 -11.33 -10.93 -42.28
CA ASP A 583 -11.18 -11.02 -43.73
C ASP A 583 -10.25 -12.19 -44.11
N PRO A 584 -10.75 -13.21 -44.84
CA PRO A 584 -9.95 -14.35 -45.28
C PRO A 584 -8.72 -13.97 -46.12
N LYS A 585 -8.74 -12.79 -46.77
CA LYS A 585 -7.63 -12.28 -47.60
C LYS A 585 -6.50 -11.65 -46.79
N LYS A 586 -6.72 -11.38 -45.50
CA LYS A 586 -5.77 -10.75 -44.57
C LYS A 586 -5.43 -11.67 -43.39
N LYS A 587 -5.38 -12.96 -43.68
CA LYS A 587 -5.03 -14.01 -42.72
C LYS A 587 -3.69 -13.68 -42.04
N ASN A 588 -3.62 -13.82 -40.72
CA ASN A 588 -2.45 -13.53 -39.86
C ASN A 588 -2.21 -12.05 -39.50
N ILE A 589 -3.20 -11.16 -39.66
CA ILE A 589 -3.13 -9.80 -39.12
C ILE A 589 -3.98 -9.73 -37.85
N ARG A 590 -3.36 -9.37 -36.73
CA ARG A 590 -4.04 -9.07 -35.46
C ARG A 590 -4.50 -7.61 -35.45
N ILE A 591 -5.70 -7.36 -34.93
CA ILE A 591 -6.31 -6.05 -34.82
C ILE A 591 -6.54 -5.74 -33.32
N PRO A 592 -6.15 -4.55 -32.85
CA PRO A 592 -6.38 -4.19 -31.46
C PRO A 592 -7.84 -3.83 -31.23
N GLY A 593 -8.33 -4.05 -30.01
CA GLY A 593 -9.53 -3.34 -29.57
C GLY A 593 -9.29 -1.84 -29.58
N LYS A 594 -10.31 -1.06 -29.95
CA LYS A 594 -10.16 0.38 -30.18
C LYS A 594 -11.30 1.18 -29.57
N GLN A 595 -10.94 2.19 -28.79
CA GLN A 595 -11.85 3.24 -28.31
C GLN A 595 -11.32 4.60 -28.76
N GLN A 596 -12.22 5.49 -29.19
CA GLN A 596 -11.82 6.78 -29.75
C GLN A 596 -12.79 7.89 -29.35
N SER A 597 -12.25 9.07 -29.04
CA SER A 597 -13.05 10.26 -28.78
C SER A 597 -12.35 11.52 -29.31
N VAL A 598 -13.12 12.60 -29.42
CA VAL A 598 -12.61 13.94 -29.70
C VAL A 598 -12.85 14.80 -28.47
N ILE A 599 -11.79 15.47 -28.03
CA ILE A 599 -11.77 16.42 -26.92
C ILE A 599 -11.72 17.82 -27.50
N GLN A 600 -12.57 18.71 -27.01
CA GLN A 600 -12.65 20.10 -27.43
C GLN A 600 -12.17 21.03 -26.33
N PHE A 601 -11.39 22.03 -26.74
CA PHE A 601 -10.86 23.07 -25.88
C PHE A 601 -11.14 24.48 -26.43
N SER A 602 -11.58 25.38 -25.58
CA SER A 602 -11.76 26.81 -25.81
C SER A 602 -10.46 27.59 -25.62
N LYS A 603 -10.22 28.57 -26.50
CA LYS A 603 -9.14 29.55 -26.30
C LYS A 603 -9.54 30.78 -25.49
N LYS A 604 -10.82 30.91 -25.14
CA LYS A 604 -11.37 32.09 -24.46
C LYS A 604 -10.73 32.38 -23.10
N LEU A 605 -10.45 31.33 -22.33
CA LEU A 605 -9.89 31.40 -20.98
C LEU A 605 -8.38 31.14 -20.93
N THR A 606 -7.73 31.03 -22.09
CA THR A 606 -6.36 30.55 -22.23
C THR A 606 -5.53 31.49 -23.14
N PRO A 607 -5.43 32.78 -22.80
CA PRO A 607 -4.73 33.75 -23.64
C PRO A 607 -3.24 33.38 -23.76
N GLY A 608 -2.72 33.38 -24.99
CA GLY A 608 -1.31 33.06 -25.25
C GLY A 608 -0.96 31.57 -25.25
N ILE A 609 -1.96 30.67 -25.20
CA ILE A 609 -1.71 29.22 -25.27
C ILE A 609 -1.03 28.83 -26.58
N ASN A 610 0.10 28.11 -26.46
CA ASN A 610 0.83 27.61 -27.62
C ASN A 610 0.53 26.13 -27.82
N VAL A 611 -0.61 25.88 -28.49
CA VAL A 611 -1.15 24.52 -28.69
C VAL A 611 -0.18 23.65 -29.48
N ALA A 612 0.37 24.19 -30.58
CA ALA A 612 1.17 23.41 -31.54
C ALA A 612 2.55 23.01 -31.03
N GLU A 613 3.19 23.80 -30.17
CA GLU A 613 4.57 23.53 -29.74
C GLU A 613 4.68 22.88 -28.37
N ARG A 614 3.70 23.07 -27.47
CA ARG A 614 3.86 22.64 -26.07
C ARG A 614 2.58 22.35 -25.29
N ASP A 615 1.58 23.22 -25.38
CA ASP A 615 0.45 23.22 -24.46
C ASP A 615 -0.68 22.27 -24.90
N GLY A 616 -0.71 21.88 -26.18
CA GLY A 616 -1.67 20.92 -26.72
C GLY A 616 -1.37 19.46 -26.38
N PHE A 617 -0.24 19.18 -25.72
CA PHE A 617 0.22 17.83 -25.38
C PHE A 617 0.15 17.58 -23.87
N PRO A 618 -0.20 16.36 -23.44
CA PRO A 618 -0.34 16.02 -22.03
C PRO A 618 1.02 16.04 -21.33
N ALA A 619 1.01 16.35 -20.03
CA ALA A 619 2.17 16.24 -19.16
C ALA A 619 2.30 14.83 -18.56
N LYS A 620 1.16 14.16 -18.34
CA LYS A 620 1.09 12.81 -17.79
C LYS A 620 -0.20 12.14 -18.25
N VAL A 621 -0.15 10.82 -18.46
CA VAL A 621 -1.29 10.00 -18.88
C VAL A 621 -1.32 8.77 -17.99
N ILE A 622 -2.48 8.49 -17.38
CA ILE A 622 -2.70 7.34 -16.52
C ILE A 622 -3.85 6.52 -17.11
N PHE A 623 -3.61 5.25 -17.42
CA PHE A 623 -4.63 4.32 -17.90
C PHE A 623 -4.87 3.25 -16.85
N ASN A 624 -6.11 3.12 -16.38
CA ASN A 624 -6.50 2.15 -15.32
C ASN A 624 -5.60 2.17 -14.06
N GLY A 625 -5.00 3.31 -13.75
CA GLY A 625 -4.14 3.52 -12.57
C GLY A 625 -2.65 3.36 -12.80
N GLU A 626 -2.24 2.88 -13.98
CA GLU A 626 -0.84 2.79 -14.40
C GLU A 626 -0.43 4.05 -15.18
N GLU A 627 0.74 4.61 -14.87
CA GLU A 627 1.30 5.74 -15.61
C GLU A 627 1.91 5.27 -16.93
N CYS A 628 1.44 5.82 -18.04
CA CYS A 628 1.96 5.49 -19.36
C CYS A 628 3.20 6.30 -19.70
N LEU A 629 4.13 5.69 -20.44
CA LEU A 629 5.32 6.39 -20.93
C LEU A 629 4.97 7.37 -22.06
N LEU A 630 5.38 8.63 -21.91
CA LEU A 630 5.24 9.66 -22.95
C LEU A 630 6.51 9.75 -23.80
N PRO A 631 6.41 10.02 -25.11
CA PRO A 631 7.56 10.36 -25.94
C PRO A 631 8.23 11.67 -25.50
N ASP A 632 9.55 11.73 -25.59
CA ASP A 632 10.33 12.94 -25.28
C ASP A 632 10.20 14.02 -26.36
N LEU A 633 9.82 13.61 -27.58
CA LEU A 633 9.71 14.45 -28.75
C LEU A 633 8.24 14.81 -29.03
N LEU A 634 8.00 16.06 -29.41
CA LEU A 634 6.70 16.53 -29.87
C LEU A 634 6.69 16.70 -31.39
N PRO A 635 5.54 16.51 -32.06
CA PRO A 635 5.40 16.79 -33.48
C PRO A 635 5.81 18.23 -33.79
N MET A 636 6.78 18.39 -34.67
CA MET A 636 7.17 19.71 -35.14
C MET A 636 6.38 20.06 -36.40
N ALA A 637 5.87 21.28 -36.49
CA ALA A 637 5.38 21.80 -37.75
C ALA A 637 6.53 21.77 -38.76
N SER A 638 6.25 21.26 -39.96
CA SER A 638 7.19 21.38 -41.08
C SER A 638 7.30 22.87 -41.40
N GLY A 639 8.24 23.52 -40.72
CA GLY A 639 8.55 24.91 -40.98
C GLY A 639 9.06 24.99 -42.40
N GLY A 640 8.23 25.48 -43.31
CA GLY A 640 8.65 26.31 -44.42
C GLY A 640 9.34 27.59 -43.92
N ARG A 641 10.24 27.51 -42.92
CA ARG A 641 11.33 28.46 -42.75
C ARG A 641 12.30 28.17 -43.89
N ARG A 642 11.91 28.54 -45.11
CA ARG A 642 12.90 29.02 -46.07
C ARG A 642 13.67 30.09 -45.31
N ASN A 643 14.96 29.85 -45.11
CA ASN A 643 15.89 30.73 -44.44
C ASN A 643 15.68 32.20 -44.91
N GLY A 644 14.86 32.95 -44.18
CA GLY A 644 14.73 34.40 -44.38
C GLY A 644 16.07 35.11 -44.15
N ALA A 645 16.98 34.47 -43.43
CA ALA A 645 18.35 34.92 -43.28
C ALA A 645 19.14 34.89 -44.61
N ILE A 646 18.89 33.93 -45.51
CA ILE A 646 19.62 33.84 -46.79
C ILE A 646 19.09 34.87 -47.80
N THR A 647 17.78 35.14 -47.81
CA THR A 647 17.22 36.20 -48.67
C THR A 647 17.61 37.60 -48.18
N VAL A 648 17.60 37.86 -46.86
CA VAL A 648 18.02 39.18 -46.32
C VAL A 648 19.52 39.43 -46.53
N LEU A 649 20.39 38.42 -46.37
CA LEU A 649 21.83 38.56 -46.68
C LEU A 649 22.07 38.79 -48.19
N SER A 650 21.28 38.15 -49.06
CA SER A 650 21.35 38.36 -50.51
C SER A 650 20.93 39.78 -50.92
N PHE A 651 19.94 40.37 -50.26
CA PHE A 651 19.53 41.76 -50.54
C PHE A 651 20.56 42.77 -50.01
N ILE A 652 21.16 42.53 -48.84
CA ILE A 652 22.19 43.42 -48.28
C ILE A 652 23.47 43.37 -49.14
N THR A 653 23.90 42.18 -49.58
CA THR A 653 25.06 42.04 -50.47
C THR A 653 24.82 42.69 -51.84
N PHE A 654 23.61 42.60 -52.39
CA PHE A 654 23.26 43.28 -53.64
C PHE A 654 23.24 44.81 -53.49
N TYR A 655 22.73 45.33 -52.37
CA TYR A 655 22.76 46.78 -52.09
C TYR A 655 24.18 47.30 -51.85
N VAL A 656 25.02 46.56 -51.13
CA VAL A 656 26.44 46.94 -50.91
C VAL A 656 27.22 46.89 -52.23
N ALA A 657 26.99 45.90 -53.08
CA ALA A 657 27.61 45.83 -54.41
C ALA A 657 27.13 46.95 -55.33
N ALA A 658 25.84 47.30 -55.32
CA ALA A 658 25.31 48.42 -56.09
C ALA A 658 25.85 49.77 -55.62
N PHE A 659 26.04 49.96 -54.30
CA PHE A 659 26.61 51.19 -53.74
C PHE A 659 28.10 51.35 -54.07
N MET A 660 28.84 50.25 -54.15
CA MET A 660 30.27 50.25 -54.54
C MET A 660 30.51 50.46 -56.04
N VAL A 661 29.48 50.35 -56.88
CA VAL A 661 29.56 50.65 -58.33
C VAL A 661 29.12 52.10 -58.64
N LEU A 662 28.46 52.76 -57.68
CA LEU A 662 28.00 54.16 -57.78
C LEU A 662 28.96 55.18 -57.12
N LEU A 663 30.00 54.70 -56.43
CA LEU A 663 31.18 55.46 -55.97
C LEU A 663 32.33 55.24 -56.96
#